data_AF-A0A834LNU0-F1
#
_entry.id   AF-A0A834LNU0-F1
#
_cell.length_a   1.000
_cell.length_b   1.000
_cell.length_c   1.000
_cell.angle_alpha   90.00
_cell.angle_beta   90.00
_cell.angle_gamma   90.00
#
_symmetry.space_group_name_H-M   'P 1'
#
loop_
_entity.id
_entity.type
_entity.pdbx_description
1 polymer ?
#
loop_
_entity_poly.entity_id
_entity_poly.type
_entity_poly.pdbx_seq_one_letter_code
_entity_poly.pdbx_strand_id
1 'polypeptide(L)'
;MAVPVEEAIAALSTFSLEDEQPDVQGPGVWVSTERGATNSPIEYTDVSAYRLSLSEDTKALNQLNTLIHEGKDMASVLYTYRSCVKALPQVRTVLGIMWQLPDSMKQSQADLYLETYQVLDLEMSRLREIQRWQGSAASKLAADMQRFSRPERRINGPTITHLWSMLKLLDILVQLDHLKNAKASIPNDFSWYKRTFTQVSMQWQDNDSLREELDDLQIFLSTRWAILLNLHVEMFRVNNVEDILQVLIVFAVESLELDFALLFPERHILLRVLPVLVVLATSSEKDSESLYRRVKINRLINIFKNDPVIPAFPDLHLSPAAILKELSMYFPKFTAQTRLLTLPAPHELPIREAQEYPLNRGIQGVENAKASLSYMSVTAQTEIIGSSFSSFDQFCFISGKVAVCYVLHIFGEYLDSISTYHRHYLIINHIGSIRAEHDDFIVRFASAMNQLVLLKSMDGADVEWCKEVKGNMYDIVVEGFQLLSKWTARIWEQCAWKFSRPCKDAVPNMSHEMVTSSSDYEKVVRYNYSSEERKALVELVSYIKSVASMMQRCDTLVANAVWETIHAEVQDFVQNTLATMLRTTFRKKKDLSRVLSDMRTLSADWMANTSKPESEVQPLQHGGEESKGNFFYPRPVAPTAAQVHCLQFLIYEVVSGGNLRKPGGLFGNSSSEIPVNDLKQLETFFYKLSFFLHILDYTEVLVRHLLLVVRNAQEELLIDSFRVDIETVASLTDLGFLWFREFYLESSRVIQFPIECSLPWMLVDHVIEAHSTGLLESVLMPFDIYNDSARQALAVLKQRFLYDEIEAEVDHCFDIFVSKLCDTIFTYYKSLAASSLLDSSFLFSIENGEKFSVQPMRFTALLKMTRVKLLGRTINLRSLIAGKMNKIFRENIEFLFDRFESQDLCAIVELEKLLNILQLGHELLSRDISIDSFSLMLNEMQENISIVSYSSRLASQIWSEMQVDFLPNFTLCNTTQRYVRSSKIPPASLQKPTIPHAKPSFYCGTQVENHLFNILSYADDLNSAHQSFARLHSGFFGMPHMFSVVRLLGSRSLPWLIRALLDHVSNKVCGFV
;
A
#
# COMPACT_ATOMS: atom_id res chain seq x y z
N MET A 1 45.30 7.72 -31.88
CA MET A 1 44.40 6.55 -31.78
C MET A 1 43.07 7.09 -31.32
N ALA A 2 42.08 7.15 -32.19
CA ALA A 2 40.72 7.49 -31.80
C ALA A 2 40.09 6.18 -31.30
N VAL A 3 39.67 6.15 -30.04
CA VAL A 3 38.90 5.03 -29.51
C VAL A 3 37.57 5.02 -30.30
N PRO A 4 37.20 3.90 -30.95
CA PRO A 4 35.91 3.76 -31.60
C PRO A 4 34.79 4.14 -30.63
N VAL A 5 33.78 4.87 -31.11
CA VAL A 5 32.64 5.31 -30.29
C VAL A 5 31.97 4.12 -29.61
N GLU A 6 31.97 2.94 -30.26
CA GLU A 6 31.47 1.68 -29.72
C GLU A 6 32.29 1.16 -28.53
N GLU A 7 33.63 1.27 -28.56
CA GLU A 7 34.49 0.92 -27.42
C GLU A 7 34.34 1.93 -26.26
N ALA A 8 34.12 3.20 -26.57
CA ALA A 8 33.84 4.23 -25.56
C ALA A 8 32.47 4.03 -24.90
N ILE A 9 31.44 3.64 -25.66
CA ILE A 9 30.11 3.29 -25.15
C ILE A 9 30.17 2.01 -24.32
N ALA A 10 30.92 0.99 -24.75
CA ALA A 10 31.14 -0.22 -23.99
C ALA A 10 31.86 0.08 -22.66
N ALA A 11 32.90 0.92 -22.68
CA ALA A 11 33.59 1.36 -21.47
C ALA A 11 32.66 2.15 -20.53
N LEU A 12 31.83 3.07 -21.06
CA LEU A 12 30.86 3.82 -20.26
C LEU A 12 29.76 2.92 -19.67
N SER A 13 29.37 1.85 -20.36
CA SER A 13 28.41 0.86 -19.85
C SER A 13 28.96 0.00 -18.71
N THR A 14 30.29 -0.08 -18.57
CA THR A 14 30.94 -0.74 -17.42
C THR A 14 31.05 0.15 -16.18
N PHE A 15 30.82 1.47 -16.31
CA PHE A 15 30.73 2.38 -15.17
C PHE A 15 29.27 2.49 -14.72
N SER A 16 28.87 1.67 -13.74
CA SER A 16 27.71 1.99 -12.92
C SER A 16 28.12 3.15 -11.99
N LEU A 17 27.91 4.39 -12.43
CA LEU A 17 27.88 5.51 -11.49
C LEU A 17 26.67 5.26 -10.59
N GLU A 18 26.92 4.90 -9.32
CA GLU A 18 25.87 4.97 -8.31
C GLU A 18 25.34 6.41 -8.32
N ASP A 19 24.04 6.55 -8.59
CA ASP A 19 23.38 7.83 -8.68
C ASP A 19 23.39 8.42 -7.26
N GLU A 20 24.18 9.46 -6.98
CA GLU A 20 24.25 10.12 -5.65
C GLU A 20 22.94 10.87 -5.27
N GLN A 21 21.83 10.58 -5.95
CA GLN A 21 20.52 11.14 -5.61
C GLN A 21 19.94 10.45 -4.37
N PRO A 22 19.18 11.18 -3.54
CA PRO A 22 18.54 10.60 -2.36
C PRO A 22 17.42 9.62 -2.74
N ASP A 23 17.30 8.53 -1.97
CA ASP A 23 16.26 7.51 -2.14
C ASP A 23 14.96 7.90 -1.46
N VAL A 24 14.25 8.80 -2.13
CA VAL A 24 12.99 9.37 -1.64
C VAL A 24 11.76 8.62 -2.19
N GLN A 25 11.99 7.63 -3.04
CA GLN A 25 10.97 6.79 -3.64
C GLN A 25 11.28 5.31 -3.39
N GLY A 26 10.23 4.50 -3.29
CA GLY A 26 10.32 3.05 -3.34
C GLY A 26 10.95 2.53 -4.65
N PRO A 27 11.28 1.23 -4.71
CA PRO A 27 11.81 0.62 -5.90
C PRO A 27 10.79 0.69 -7.05
N GLY A 28 11.06 1.56 -8.04
CA GLY A 28 10.24 1.65 -9.23
C GLY A 28 10.38 0.39 -10.09
N VAL A 29 9.36 -0.47 -10.03
CA VAL A 29 9.29 -1.70 -10.84
C VAL A 29 8.86 -1.32 -12.26
N TRP A 30 9.67 -1.70 -13.25
CA TRP A 30 9.25 -1.61 -14.64
C TRP A 30 8.08 -2.58 -14.86
N VAL A 31 7.12 -2.18 -15.70
CA VAL A 31 6.11 -3.11 -16.23
C VAL A 31 6.84 -4.10 -17.14
N SER A 32 7.47 -5.09 -16.51
CA SER A 32 8.16 -6.20 -17.13
C SER A 32 7.40 -7.45 -16.70
N THR A 33 7.04 -8.27 -17.69
CA THR A 33 6.28 -9.50 -17.49
C THR A 33 7.24 -10.62 -17.10
N GLU A 34 7.90 -10.52 -15.95
CA GLU A 34 8.90 -11.50 -15.56
C GLU A 34 8.51 -12.26 -14.28
N ARG A 35 8.59 -13.59 -14.39
CA ARG A 35 8.06 -14.58 -13.42
C ARG A 35 9.21 -15.19 -12.59
N GLY A 36 8.95 -15.43 -11.30
CA GLY A 36 9.88 -16.01 -10.31
C GLY A 36 10.27 -17.48 -10.53
N ALA A 37 11.21 -17.96 -9.72
CA ALA A 37 11.99 -19.18 -9.95
C ALA A 37 11.54 -20.42 -9.16
N THR A 38 10.44 -20.35 -8.41
CA THR A 38 9.87 -21.54 -7.73
C THR A 38 9.15 -22.50 -8.67
N ASN A 39 8.99 -22.12 -9.94
CA ASN A 39 8.61 -23.04 -10.99
C ASN A 39 9.82 -23.91 -11.32
N SER A 40 9.74 -25.20 -10.96
CA SER A 40 10.62 -26.20 -11.54
C SER A 40 10.59 -26.01 -13.07
N PRO A 41 11.71 -25.65 -13.74
CA PRO A 41 11.74 -25.49 -15.20
C PRO A 41 11.35 -26.79 -15.94
N ILE A 42 11.29 -27.88 -15.17
CA ILE A 42 10.91 -29.22 -15.60
C ILE A 42 9.66 -29.73 -14.85
N GLU A 43 8.86 -28.89 -14.19
CA GLU A 43 7.57 -29.24 -13.54
C GLU A 43 7.56 -30.54 -12.70
N TYR A 44 8.54 -30.74 -11.81
CA TYR A 44 8.71 -31.96 -11.02
C TYR A 44 8.89 -33.26 -11.85
N THR A 45 9.21 -33.16 -13.14
CA THR A 45 9.47 -34.35 -13.99
C THR A 45 10.74 -35.10 -13.55
N ASP A 46 11.70 -34.40 -12.94
CA ASP A 46 12.88 -34.99 -12.30
C ASP A 46 12.55 -35.84 -11.07
N VAL A 47 11.36 -35.69 -10.47
CA VAL A 47 10.98 -36.49 -9.30
C VAL A 47 11.01 -38.00 -9.61
N SER A 48 10.71 -38.38 -10.85
CA SER A 48 10.82 -39.77 -11.31
C SER A 48 12.24 -40.32 -11.24
N ALA A 49 13.26 -39.47 -11.37
CA ALA A 49 14.67 -39.86 -11.29
C ALA A 49 15.07 -40.27 -9.87
N TYR A 50 14.40 -39.75 -8.83
CA TYR A 50 14.64 -40.13 -7.43
C TYR A 50 14.04 -41.49 -7.06
N ARG A 51 13.36 -42.18 -7.99
CA ARG A 51 12.75 -43.51 -7.79
C ARG A 51 11.79 -43.59 -6.59
N LEU A 52 11.19 -42.45 -6.22
CA LEU A 52 10.13 -42.37 -5.22
C LEU A 52 8.78 -42.73 -5.87
N SER A 53 7.85 -43.29 -5.11
CA SER A 53 6.49 -43.61 -5.57
C SER A 53 5.59 -42.36 -5.73
N LEU A 54 6.15 -41.24 -6.18
CA LEU A 54 5.52 -39.92 -6.27
C LEU A 54 5.18 -39.50 -7.70
N SER A 55 5.49 -40.30 -8.72
CA SER A 55 5.31 -39.92 -10.14
C SER A 55 3.86 -39.64 -10.56
N GLU A 56 2.90 -40.33 -9.94
CA GLU A 56 1.47 -40.04 -10.17
C GLU A 56 0.99 -38.84 -9.34
N ASP A 57 1.68 -38.54 -8.25
CA ASP A 57 1.35 -37.44 -7.34
C ASP A 57 1.81 -36.12 -7.97
N THR A 58 3.00 -36.08 -8.56
CA THR A 58 3.48 -34.90 -9.31
C THR A 58 2.60 -34.57 -10.52
N LYS A 59 2.09 -35.58 -11.25
CA LYS A 59 1.12 -35.35 -12.33
C LYS A 59 -0.18 -34.71 -11.83
N ALA A 60 -0.68 -35.16 -10.68
CA ALA A 60 -1.88 -34.58 -10.08
C ALA A 60 -1.62 -33.15 -9.58
N LEU A 61 -0.46 -32.87 -8.98
CA LEU A 61 -0.05 -31.52 -8.61
C LEU A 61 -0.02 -30.56 -9.79
N ASN A 62 0.59 -30.96 -10.91
CA ASN A 62 0.68 -30.09 -12.07
C ASN A 62 -0.71 -29.74 -12.60
N GLN A 63 -1.65 -30.70 -12.61
CA GLN A 63 -3.04 -30.43 -12.96
C GLN A 63 -3.74 -29.46 -11.99
N LEU A 64 -3.56 -29.64 -10.67
CA LEU A 64 -4.11 -28.72 -9.67
C LEU A 64 -3.52 -27.32 -9.82
N ASN A 65 -2.22 -27.21 -10.07
CA ASN A 65 -1.53 -25.95 -10.28
C ASN A 65 -2.05 -25.23 -11.53
N THR A 66 -2.25 -25.95 -12.65
CA THR A 66 -2.87 -25.38 -13.86
C THR A 66 -4.26 -24.80 -13.56
N LEU A 67 -5.10 -25.57 -12.86
CA LEU A 67 -6.43 -25.08 -12.46
C LEU A 67 -6.33 -23.84 -11.57
N ILE A 68 -5.40 -23.80 -10.61
CA ILE A 68 -5.19 -22.62 -9.75
C ILE A 68 -4.88 -21.37 -10.58
N HIS A 69 -4.11 -21.47 -11.67
CA HIS A 69 -3.85 -20.30 -12.55
C HIS A 69 -5.05 -19.88 -13.35
N GLU A 70 -5.71 -20.83 -14.01
CA GLU A 70 -6.92 -20.57 -14.77
C GLU A 70 -7.98 -19.91 -13.88
N GLY A 71 -8.14 -20.39 -12.64
CA GLY A 71 -9.08 -19.83 -11.70
C GLY A 71 -8.74 -18.41 -11.22
N LYS A 72 -7.46 -18.03 -11.14
CA LYS A 72 -7.03 -16.64 -10.87
C LYS A 72 -7.33 -15.71 -12.03
N ASP A 73 -7.14 -16.19 -13.26
CA ASP A 73 -7.53 -15.45 -14.47
C ASP A 73 -9.06 -15.24 -14.50
N MET A 74 -9.84 -16.27 -14.12
CA MET A 74 -11.29 -16.17 -13.99
C MET A 74 -11.75 -15.21 -12.89
N ALA A 75 -11.06 -15.19 -11.74
CA ALA A 75 -11.35 -14.25 -10.66
C ALA A 75 -11.13 -12.80 -11.11
N SER A 76 -10.07 -12.58 -11.89
CA SER A 76 -9.80 -11.29 -12.51
C SER A 76 -10.94 -10.86 -13.42
N VAL A 77 -11.43 -11.76 -14.30
CA VAL A 77 -12.57 -11.48 -15.19
C VAL A 77 -13.83 -11.08 -14.40
N LEU A 78 -14.18 -11.81 -13.33
CA LEU A 78 -15.36 -11.49 -12.53
C LEU A 78 -15.20 -10.17 -11.77
N TYR A 79 -14.02 -9.92 -11.20
CA TYR A 79 -13.75 -8.70 -10.47
C TYR A 79 -13.87 -7.45 -11.36
N THR A 80 -13.32 -7.52 -12.56
CA THR A 80 -13.26 -6.39 -13.49
C THR A 80 -14.48 -6.32 -14.41
N TYR A 81 -15.47 -7.20 -14.22
CA TYR A 81 -16.71 -7.16 -14.98
C TYR A 81 -17.46 -5.84 -14.69
N ARG A 82 -17.63 -5.03 -15.74
CA ARG A 82 -18.48 -3.83 -15.75
C ARG A 82 -19.63 -4.05 -16.74
N SER A 83 -20.82 -3.58 -16.38
CA SER A 83 -22.04 -3.82 -17.19
C SER A 83 -21.91 -3.26 -18.61
N CYS A 84 -22.05 -4.13 -19.61
CA CYS A 84 -22.07 -3.74 -21.03
C CYS A 84 -23.40 -3.07 -21.39
N VAL A 85 -24.51 -3.52 -20.80
CA VAL A 85 -25.84 -2.97 -21.08
C VAL A 85 -25.98 -1.50 -20.69
N LYS A 86 -25.23 -1.05 -19.67
CA LYS A 86 -25.21 0.38 -19.30
C LYS A 86 -24.63 1.27 -20.41
N ALA A 87 -23.75 0.73 -21.25
CA ALA A 87 -23.12 1.46 -22.36
C ALA A 87 -23.91 1.35 -23.68
N LEU A 88 -24.77 0.33 -23.83
CA LEU A 88 -25.51 0.07 -25.05
C LEU A 88 -26.76 0.98 -25.18
N PRO A 89 -27.14 1.41 -26.40
CA PRO A 89 -28.34 2.22 -26.62
C PRO A 89 -29.59 1.44 -26.21
N GLN A 90 -30.26 1.89 -25.15
CA GLN A 90 -31.49 1.25 -24.70
C GLN A 90 -32.65 1.66 -25.61
N VAL A 91 -33.33 0.68 -26.21
CA VAL A 91 -34.66 0.88 -26.79
C VAL A 91 -35.62 1.16 -25.64
N ARG A 92 -35.79 2.43 -25.27
CA ARG A 92 -36.74 2.84 -24.23
C ARG A 92 -38.16 2.48 -24.67
N THR A 93 -38.69 1.40 -24.13
CA THR A 93 -40.13 1.20 -23.99
C THR A 93 -40.66 2.20 -22.99
N VAL A 94 -40.99 3.41 -23.45
CA VAL A 94 -41.76 4.34 -22.64
C VAL A 94 -43.15 3.73 -22.47
N LEU A 95 -43.46 3.30 -21.24
CA LEU A 95 -44.81 3.01 -20.75
C LEU A 95 -45.58 1.88 -21.45
N GLY A 96 -44.96 0.75 -21.79
CA GLY A 96 -45.72 -0.49 -22.07
C GLY A 96 -46.76 -0.39 -23.21
N ILE A 97 -46.64 0.61 -24.09
CA ILE A 97 -47.39 0.69 -25.32
C ILE A 97 -46.38 0.38 -26.43
N MET A 98 -46.66 -0.70 -27.15
CA MET A 98 -45.97 -1.09 -28.37
C MET A 98 -46.14 0.05 -29.38
N TRP A 99 -45.22 1.02 -29.39
CA TRP A 99 -45.10 1.93 -30.51
C TRP A 99 -44.75 1.08 -31.71
N GLN A 100 -45.73 0.90 -32.60
CA GLN A 100 -45.48 0.49 -33.97
C GLN A 100 -44.56 1.56 -34.57
N LEU A 101 -43.25 1.34 -34.49
CA LEU A 101 -42.29 2.10 -35.25
C LEU A 101 -42.62 1.94 -36.75
N PRO A 102 -42.47 3.01 -37.56
CA PRO A 102 -42.64 2.92 -39.01
C PRO A 102 -41.82 1.75 -39.58
N ASP A 103 -42.33 1.07 -40.61
CA ASP A 103 -41.69 -0.12 -41.20
C ASP A 103 -40.23 0.11 -41.64
N SER A 104 -39.84 1.37 -41.90
CA SER A 104 -38.46 1.78 -42.20
C SER A 104 -37.46 1.69 -41.04
N MET A 105 -37.91 1.67 -39.78
CA MET A 105 -37.04 1.57 -38.59
C MET A 105 -36.94 0.15 -38.01
N LYS A 106 -37.76 -0.80 -38.47
CA LYS A 106 -37.71 -2.19 -38.01
C LYS A 106 -36.40 -2.90 -38.36
N GLN A 107 -35.81 -2.56 -39.52
CA GLN A 107 -34.48 -3.04 -39.90
C GLN A 107 -33.40 -2.52 -38.95
N SER A 108 -33.37 -1.21 -38.69
CA SER A 108 -32.43 -0.60 -37.74
C SER A 108 -32.57 -1.16 -36.31
N GLN A 109 -33.78 -1.54 -35.88
CA GLN A 109 -34.00 -2.19 -34.59
C GLN A 109 -33.48 -3.63 -34.56
N ALA A 110 -33.70 -4.41 -35.63
CA ALA A 110 -33.17 -5.77 -35.74
C ALA A 110 -31.64 -5.78 -35.77
N ASP A 111 -31.04 -4.82 -36.48
CA ASP A 111 -29.59 -4.62 -36.54
C ASP A 111 -29.03 -4.27 -35.15
N LEU A 112 -29.70 -3.37 -34.42
CA LEU A 112 -29.31 -3.03 -33.04
C LEU A 112 -29.39 -4.24 -32.09
N TYR A 113 -30.42 -5.08 -32.20
CA TYR A 113 -30.52 -6.30 -31.40
C TYR A 113 -29.43 -7.32 -31.76
N LEU A 114 -29.07 -7.42 -33.04
CA LEU A 114 -27.98 -8.28 -33.50
C LEU A 114 -26.63 -7.80 -32.96
N GLU A 115 -26.33 -6.50 -33.06
CA GLU A 115 -25.10 -5.92 -32.52
C GLU A 115 -25.04 -6.04 -30.98
N THR A 116 -26.16 -5.76 -30.30
CA THR A 116 -26.27 -5.95 -28.84
C THR A 116 -26.01 -7.40 -28.44
N TYR A 117 -26.58 -8.34 -29.19
CA TYR A 117 -26.36 -9.76 -28.97
C TYR A 117 -24.89 -10.14 -29.18
N GLN A 118 -24.24 -9.68 -30.25
CA GLN A 118 -22.83 -9.98 -30.54
C GLN A 118 -21.88 -9.49 -29.44
N VAL A 119 -22.09 -8.27 -28.92
CA VAL A 119 -21.28 -7.74 -27.81
C VAL A 119 -21.50 -8.55 -26.54
N LEU A 120 -22.75 -8.81 -26.18
CA LEU A 120 -23.08 -9.56 -24.97
C LEU A 120 -22.67 -11.04 -25.05
N ASP A 121 -22.72 -11.68 -26.22
CA ASP A 121 -22.35 -13.09 -26.38
C ASP A 121 -20.87 -13.35 -26.06
N LEU A 122 -19.99 -12.38 -26.36
CA LEU A 122 -18.58 -12.48 -26.00
C LEU A 122 -18.39 -12.56 -24.47
N GLU A 123 -19.08 -11.69 -23.73
CA GLU A 123 -19.01 -11.67 -22.27
C GLU A 123 -19.75 -12.85 -21.64
N MET A 124 -20.90 -13.26 -22.19
CA MET A 124 -21.62 -14.45 -21.73
C MET A 124 -20.83 -15.74 -22.02
N SER A 125 -20.04 -15.78 -23.11
CA SER A 125 -19.12 -16.89 -23.39
C SER A 125 -18.09 -17.06 -22.28
N ARG A 126 -17.52 -15.95 -21.76
CA ARG A 126 -16.59 -16.01 -20.61
C ARG A 126 -17.27 -16.53 -19.35
N LEU A 127 -18.53 -16.13 -19.09
CA LEU A 127 -19.29 -16.66 -17.95
C LEU A 127 -19.61 -18.16 -18.09
N ARG A 128 -19.91 -18.63 -19.30
CA ARG A 128 -20.06 -20.07 -19.60
C ARG A 128 -18.76 -20.82 -19.36
N GLU A 129 -17.63 -20.26 -19.76
CA GLU A 129 -16.31 -20.83 -19.51
C GLU A 129 -16.03 -20.97 -18.01
N ILE A 130 -16.32 -19.94 -17.21
CA ILE A 130 -16.21 -19.98 -15.75
C ILE A 130 -17.11 -21.07 -15.17
N GLN A 131 -18.36 -21.20 -15.64
CA GLN A 131 -19.30 -22.24 -15.19
C GLN A 131 -18.81 -23.65 -15.51
N ARG A 132 -18.23 -23.88 -16.69
CA ARG A 132 -17.67 -25.18 -17.09
C ARG A 132 -16.39 -25.49 -16.30
N TRP A 133 -15.50 -24.51 -16.18
CA TRP A 133 -14.24 -24.65 -15.46
C TRP A 133 -14.46 -24.95 -13.98
N GLN A 134 -15.37 -24.25 -13.30
CA GLN A 134 -15.61 -24.52 -11.87
C GLN A 134 -16.11 -25.95 -11.65
N GLY A 135 -16.85 -26.52 -12.61
CA GLY A 135 -17.28 -27.91 -12.58
C GLY A 135 -16.10 -28.88 -12.70
N SER A 136 -15.19 -28.61 -13.65
CA SER A 136 -13.94 -29.37 -13.81
C SER A 136 -13.05 -29.29 -12.55
N ALA A 137 -12.87 -28.09 -12.01
CA ALA A 137 -12.08 -27.83 -10.82
C ALA A 137 -12.67 -28.53 -9.57
N ALA A 138 -13.98 -28.45 -9.37
CA ALA A 138 -14.67 -29.12 -8.27
C ALA A 138 -14.54 -30.65 -8.37
N SER A 139 -14.74 -31.22 -9.56
CA SER A 139 -14.62 -32.66 -9.79
C SER A 139 -13.19 -33.16 -9.57
N LYS A 140 -12.19 -32.41 -10.05
CA LYS A 140 -10.77 -32.72 -9.82
C LYS A 140 -10.40 -32.65 -8.34
N LEU A 141 -10.85 -31.62 -7.62
CA LEU A 141 -10.59 -31.49 -6.18
C LEU A 141 -11.20 -32.67 -5.40
N ALA A 142 -12.45 -33.04 -5.69
CA ALA A 142 -13.11 -34.19 -5.07
C ALA A 142 -12.40 -35.51 -5.41
N ALA A 143 -11.97 -35.70 -6.67
CA ALA A 143 -11.25 -36.90 -7.11
C ALA A 143 -9.89 -37.06 -6.38
N ASP A 144 -9.14 -35.97 -6.22
CA ASP A 144 -7.86 -36.01 -5.49
C ASP A 144 -8.08 -36.27 -3.99
N MET A 145 -9.11 -35.67 -3.36
CA MET A 145 -9.48 -36.03 -1.98
C MET A 145 -9.86 -37.51 -1.85
N GLN A 146 -10.61 -38.07 -2.81
CA GLN A 146 -10.94 -39.51 -2.80
C GLN A 146 -9.71 -40.38 -2.88
N ARG A 147 -8.78 -40.00 -3.77
CA ARG A 147 -7.59 -40.78 -4.09
C ARG A 147 -6.78 -41.05 -2.84
N PHE A 148 -6.62 -40.06 -1.97
CA PHE A 148 -5.91 -40.19 -0.70
C PHE A 148 -6.73 -40.88 0.40
N SER A 149 -8.04 -41.02 0.23
CA SER A 149 -8.92 -41.76 1.15
C SER A 149 -8.96 -43.28 0.88
N ARG A 150 -8.50 -43.74 -0.28
CA ARG A 150 -8.50 -45.17 -0.67
C ARG A 150 -7.60 -46.01 0.26
N PRO A 151 -8.04 -47.21 0.71
CA PRO A 151 -7.29 -48.05 1.64
C PRO A 151 -5.84 -48.34 1.23
N GLU A 152 -5.57 -48.49 -0.07
CA GLU A 152 -4.23 -48.74 -0.62
C GLU A 152 -3.30 -47.52 -0.53
N ARG A 153 -3.86 -46.31 -0.61
CA ARG A 153 -3.14 -45.02 -0.53
C ARG A 153 -3.16 -44.40 0.87
N ARG A 154 -3.96 -44.96 1.79
CA ARG A 154 -4.05 -44.54 3.21
C ARG A 154 -2.73 -44.62 3.96
N ILE A 155 -1.78 -45.43 3.48
CA ILE A 155 -0.46 -45.62 4.09
C ILE A 155 0.54 -44.56 3.60
N ASN A 156 0.31 -43.86 2.49
CA ASN A 156 1.28 -42.88 1.97
C ASN A 156 0.78 -41.43 2.01
N GLY A 157 -0.53 -41.21 2.16
CA GLY A 157 -1.17 -39.90 2.36
C GLY A 157 -0.86 -38.81 1.31
N PRO A 158 -1.50 -37.62 1.39
CA PRO A 158 -1.13 -36.49 0.57
C PRO A 158 0.17 -35.85 1.08
N THR A 159 1.04 -35.45 0.14
CA THR A 159 2.18 -34.57 0.46
C THR A 159 1.68 -33.20 0.94
N ILE A 160 2.50 -32.43 1.65
CA ILE A 160 2.14 -31.07 2.08
C ILE A 160 1.92 -30.12 0.91
N THR A 161 2.71 -30.25 -0.15
CA THR A 161 2.48 -29.49 -1.38
C THR A 161 1.12 -29.79 -1.99
N HIS A 162 0.65 -31.04 -1.92
CA HIS A 162 -0.73 -31.38 -2.33
C HIS A 162 -1.77 -30.77 -1.40
N LEU A 163 -1.56 -30.79 -0.08
CA LEU A 163 -2.46 -30.13 0.86
C LEU A 163 -2.59 -28.64 0.53
N TRP A 164 -1.47 -27.95 0.31
CA TRP A 164 -1.45 -26.55 -0.12
C TRP A 164 -2.15 -26.32 -1.46
N SER A 165 -1.89 -27.14 -2.49
CA SER A 165 -2.57 -27.00 -3.78
C SER A 165 -4.08 -27.24 -3.66
N MET A 166 -4.53 -28.20 -2.85
CA MET A 166 -5.96 -28.40 -2.59
C MET A 166 -6.60 -27.19 -1.88
N LEU A 167 -5.90 -26.60 -0.89
CA LEU A 167 -6.38 -25.41 -0.18
C LEU A 167 -6.40 -24.17 -1.07
N LYS A 168 -5.37 -23.96 -1.90
CA LYS A 168 -5.29 -22.86 -2.86
C LYS A 168 -6.41 -22.94 -3.91
N LEU A 169 -6.69 -24.15 -4.42
CA LEU A 169 -7.80 -24.34 -5.36
C LEU A 169 -9.16 -24.10 -4.69
N LEU A 170 -9.34 -24.57 -3.45
CA LEU A 170 -10.56 -24.29 -2.68
C LEU A 170 -10.74 -22.79 -2.42
N ASP A 171 -9.67 -22.07 -2.08
CA ASP A 171 -9.71 -20.62 -1.87
C ASP A 171 -10.19 -19.88 -3.12
N ILE A 172 -9.68 -20.26 -4.30
CA ILE A 172 -10.12 -19.68 -5.57
C ILE A 172 -11.60 -19.95 -5.82
N LEU A 173 -12.09 -21.17 -5.58
CA LEU A 173 -13.51 -21.49 -5.73
C LEU A 173 -14.38 -20.63 -4.80
N VAL A 174 -13.94 -20.41 -3.56
CA VAL A 174 -14.63 -19.55 -2.58
C VAL A 174 -14.62 -18.08 -3.03
N GLN A 175 -13.48 -17.57 -3.50
CA GLN A 175 -13.35 -16.21 -4.01
C GLN A 175 -14.24 -15.98 -5.24
N LEU A 176 -14.25 -16.92 -6.20
CA LEU A 176 -15.08 -16.84 -7.41
C LEU A 176 -16.56 -16.78 -7.07
N ASP A 177 -17.02 -17.58 -6.11
CA ASP A 177 -18.42 -17.56 -5.69
C ASP A 177 -18.77 -16.22 -5.05
N HIS A 178 -17.88 -15.70 -4.20
CA HIS A 178 -18.06 -14.40 -3.57
C HIS A 178 -18.09 -13.25 -4.60
N LEU A 179 -17.14 -13.22 -5.53
CA LEU A 179 -17.06 -12.22 -6.62
C LEU A 179 -18.29 -12.28 -7.52
N LYS A 180 -18.72 -13.48 -7.91
CA LYS A 180 -19.94 -13.68 -8.70
C LYS A 180 -21.16 -13.10 -7.99
N ASN A 181 -21.30 -13.37 -6.70
CA ASN A 181 -22.43 -12.90 -5.89
C ASN A 181 -22.36 -11.39 -5.60
N ALA A 182 -21.17 -10.79 -5.62
CA ALA A 182 -20.96 -9.35 -5.42
C ALA A 182 -21.34 -8.49 -6.65
N LYS A 183 -21.38 -9.07 -7.86
CA LYS A 183 -21.60 -8.35 -9.12
C LYS A 183 -23.05 -8.43 -9.60
N ALA A 184 -23.87 -7.46 -9.18
CA ALA A 184 -25.27 -7.35 -9.60
C ALA A 184 -25.45 -7.06 -11.12
N SER A 185 -24.43 -6.53 -11.80
CA SER A 185 -24.43 -6.29 -13.24
C SER A 185 -24.49 -7.56 -14.08
N ILE A 186 -23.88 -8.66 -13.62
CA ILE A 186 -23.85 -9.93 -14.34
C ILE A 186 -25.26 -10.49 -14.64
N PRO A 187 -26.14 -10.72 -13.64
CA PRO A 187 -27.49 -11.23 -13.91
C PRO A 187 -28.35 -10.23 -14.70
N ASN A 188 -28.10 -8.93 -14.59
CA ASN A 188 -28.78 -7.91 -15.38
C ASN A 188 -28.40 -7.98 -16.86
N ASP A 189 -27.12 -8.04 -17.17
CA ASP A 189 -26.61 -8.18 -18.54
C ASP A 189 -27.08 -9.50 -19.17
N PHE A 190 -27.02 -10.59 -18.41
CA PHE A 190 -27.53 -11.90 -18.83
C PHE A 190 -29.03 -11.86 -19.17
N SER A 191 -29.84 -11.14 -18.39
CA SER A 191 -31.27 -10.98 -18.66
C SER A 191 -31.54 -10.26 -19.99
N TRP A 192 -30.72 -9.27 -20.33
CA TRP A 192 -30.79 -8.59 -21.63
C TRP A 192 -30.29 -9.47 -22.77
N TYR A 193 -29.19 -10.20 -22.54
CA TYR A 193 -28.69 -11.19 -23.49
C TYR A 193 -29.78 -12.22 -23.84
N LYS A 194 -30.47 -12.80 -22.86
CA LYS A 194 -31.57 -13.77 -23.11
C LYS A 194 -32.72 -13.17 -23.93
N ARG A 195 -33.07 -11.90 -23.68
CA ARG A 195 -34.11 -11.18 -24.45
C ARG A 195 -33.69 -10.95 -25.90
N THR A 196 -32.47 -10.46 -26.12
CA THR A 196 -31.93 -10.21 -27.47
C THR A 196 -31.73 -11.51 -28.24
N PHE A 197 -31.22 -12.56 -27.59
CA PHE A 197 -31.14 -13.91 -28.14
C PHE A 197 -32.50 -14.40 -28.64
N THR A 198 -33.57 -14.23 -27.86
CA THR A 198 -34.92 -14.65 -28.28
C THR A 198 -35.37 -13.96 -29.57
N GLN A 199 -34.96 -12.71 -29.81
CA GLN A 199 -35.31 -11.96 -31.02
C GLN A 199 -34.45 -12.36 -32.23
N VAL A 200 -33.14 -12.56 -32.02
CA VAL A 200 -32.18 -12.84 -33.10
C VAL A 200 -32.21 -14.31 -33.54
N SER A 201 -32.42 -15.22 -32.59
CA SER A 201 -32.31 -16.66 -32.82
C SER A 201 -33.54 -17.32 -33.46
N MET A 202 -34.60 -16.55 -33.78
CA MET A 202 -35.79 -17.06 -34.45
C MET A 202 -35.50 -17.65 -35.85
N GLN A 203 -34.38 -17.24 -36.46
CA GLN A 203 -33.97 -17.65 -37.80
C GLN A 203 -32.86 -18.73 -37.80
N TRP A 204 -32.36 -19.14 -36.62
CA TRP A 204 -31.22 -20.04 -36.50
C TRP A 204 -31.65 -21.51 -36.44
N GLN A 205 -30.89 -22.40 -37.09
CA GLN A 205 -31.03 -23.86 -36.96
C GLN A 205 -30.33 -24.34 -35.67
N ASP A 206 -30.89 -25.33 -34.96
CA ASP A 206 -30.37 -25.91 -33.70
C ASP A 206 -30.28 -24.96 -32.49
N ASN A 207 -31.35 -24.22 -32.19
CA ASN A 207 -31.42 -23.29 -31.04
C ASN A 207 -31.73 -23.99 -29.69
N ASP A 208 -32.31 -25.18 -29.69
CA ASP A 208 -32.83 -25.80 -28.45
C ASP A 208 -31.73 -26.17 -27.45
N SER A 209 -30.57 -26.66 -27.92
CA SER A 209 -29.42 -26.94 -27.05
C SER A 209 -28.83 -25.67 -26.42
N LEU A 210 -28.76 -24.57 -27.18
CA LEU A 210 -28.32 -23.28 -26.66
C LEU A 210 -29.30 -22.74 -25.61
N ARG A 211 -30.61 -22.97 -25.76
CA ARG A 211 -31.59 -22.60 -24.74
C ARG A 211 -31.39 -23.35 -23.44
N GLU A 212 -31.12 -24.65 -23.51
CA GLU A 212 -30.80 -25.46 -22.33
C GLU A 212 -29.53 -24.95 -21.63
N GLU A 213 -28.45 -24.68 -22.37
CA GLU A 213 -27.22 -24.11 -21.80
C GLU A 213 -27.47 -22.75 -21.13
N LEU A 214 -28.35 -21.92 -21.68
CA LEU A 214 -28.71 -20.63 -21.09
C LEU A 214 -29.58 -20.77 -19.85
N ASP A 215 -30.47 -21.76 -19.79
CA ASP A 215 -31.25 -22.03 -18.58
C ASP A 215 -30.34 -22.54 -17.45
N ASP A 216 -29.36 -23.39 -17.75
CA ASP A 216 -28.34 -23.82 -16.79
C ASP A 216 -27.47 -22.66 -16.30
N LEU A 217 -27.03 -21.78 -17.20
CA LEU A 217 -26.28 -20.58 -16.83
C LEU A 217 -27.12 -19.64 -15.96
N GLN A 218 -28.42 -19.51 -16.24
CA GLN A 218 -29.33 -18.70 -15.43
C GLN A 218 -29.40 -19.23 -13.99
N ILE A 219 -29.48 -20.54 -13.79
CA ILE A 219 -29.46 -21.16 -12.46
C ILE A 219 -28.13 -20.87 -11.76
N PHE A 220 -27.01 -21.02 -12.46
CA PHE A 220 -25.68 -20.74 -11.93
C PHE A 220 -25.51 -19.28 -11.47
N LEU A 221 -25.96 -18.31 -12.27
CA LEU A 221 -25.83 -16.89 -11.97
C LEU A 221 -26.79 -16.41 -10.88
N SER A 222 -27.98 -17.01 -10.77
CA SER A 222 -28.99 -16.62 -9.78
C SER A 222 -28.83 -17.30 -8.41
N THR A 223 -28.21 -18.48 -8.38
CA THR A 223 -28.02 -19.24 -7.14
C THR A 223 -26.81 -18.72 -6.36
N ARG A 224 -27.03 -18.28 -5.12
CA ARG A 224 -25.95 -17.92 -4.20
C ARG A 224 -25.19 -19.17 -3.76
N TRP A 225 -23.88 -19.08 -3.60
CA TRP A 225 -23.00 -20.20 -3.25
C TRP A 225 -23.02 -21.39 -4.26
N ALA A 226 -23.35 -21.13 -5.53
CA ALA A 226 -23.53 -22.19 -6.54
C ALA A 226 -22.26 -23.04 -6.79
N ILE A 227 -21.08 -22.43 -6.73
CA ILE A 227 -19.80 -23.13 -6.96
C ILE A 227 -19.53 -24.08 -5.79
N LEU A 228 -19.72 -23.58 -4.57
CA LEU A 228 -19.52 -24.40 -3.37
C LEU A 228 -20.55 -25.53 -3.26
N LEU A 229 -21.81 -25.27 -3.63
CA LEU A 229 -22.85 -26.31 -3.67
C LEU A 229 -22.52 -27.39 -4.71
N ASN A 230 -22.00 -27.01 -5.87
CA ASN A 230 -21.53 -27.96 -6.87
C ASN A 230 -20.35 -28.80 -6.34
N LEU A 231 -19.38 -28.19 -5.67
CA LEU A 231 -18.29 -28.90 -5.01
C LEU A 231 -18.81 -29.93 -3.98
N HIS A 232 -19.79 -29.55 -3.15
CA HIS A 232 -20.39 -30.49 -2.22
C HIS A 232 -21.08 -31.67 -2.92
N VAL A 233 -21.75 -31.45 -4.06
CA VAL A 233 -22.34 -32.53 -4.87
C VAL A 233 -21.24 -33.47 -5.42
N GLU A 234 -20.16 -32.92 -5.97
CA GLU A 234 -19.03 -33.72 -6.46
C GLU A 234 -18.36 -34.52 -5.32
N MET A 235 -18.20 -33.93 -4.14
CA MET A 235 -17.69 -34.64 -2.97
C MET A 235 -18.64 -35.74 -2.49
N PHE A 236 -19.97 -35.53 -2.56
CA PHE A 236 -20.95 -36.55 -2.18
C PHE A 236 -20.98 -37.74 -3.16
N ARG A 237 -20.71 -37.50 -4.45
CA ARG A 237 -20.58 -38.58 -5.47
C ARG A 237 -19.41 -39.52 -5.15
N VAL A 238 -18.49 -39.07 -4.30
CA VAL A 238 -17.18 -39.63 -4.09
C VAL A 238 -17.07 -40.09 -2.62
N ASN A 239 -17.09 -41.39 -2.38
CA ASN A 239 -17.11 -41.92 -1.00
C ASN A 239 -15.83 -41.60 -0.20
N ASN A 240 -15.98 -41.39 1.11
CA ASN A 240 -14.92 -41.22 2.13
C ASN A 240 -14.08 -39.92 2.04
N VAL A 241 -14.60 -38.83 1.49
CA VAL A 241 -13.87 -37.54 1.41
C VAL A 241 -13.67 -36.87 2.78
N GLU A 242 -14.54 -37.14 3.74
CA GLU A 242 -14.54 -36.56 5.10
C GLU A 242 -13.20 -36.71 5.83
N ASP A 243 -12.49 -37.83 5.62
CA ASP A 243 -11.18 -38.07 6.22
C ASP A 243 -10.14 -37.01 5.82
N ILE A 244 -10.13 -36.64 4.53
CA ILE A 244 -9.18 -35.66 4.00
C ILE A 244 -9.58 -34.24 4.40
N LEU A 245 -10.87 -33.93 4.48
CA LEU A 245 -11.33 -32.64 5.01
C LEU A 245 -10.84 -32.41 6.44
N GLN A 246 -10.91 -33.42 7.30
CA GLN A 246 -10.38 -33.31 8.66
C GLN A 246 -8.87 -33.09 8.69
N VAL A 247 -8.11 -33.73 7.79
CA VAL A 247 -6.66 -33.53 7.66
C VAL A 247 -6.37 -32.08 7.23
N LEU A 248 -7.12 -31.56 6.26
CA LEU A 248 -6.99 -30.17 5.79
C LEU A 248 -7.31 -29.15 6.90
N ILE A 249 -8.35 -29.40 7.72
CA ILE A 249 -8.68 -28.54 8.86
C ILE A 249 -7.57 -28.56 9.91
N VAL A 250 -7.04 -29.75 10.26
CA VAL A 250 -5.93 -29.86 11.21
C VAL A 250 -4.71 -29.11 10.70
N PHE A 251 -4.36 -29.31 9.42
CA PHE A 251 -3.25 -28.62 8.77
C PHE A 251 -3.41 -27.09 8.81
N ALA A 252 -4.60 -26.58 8.46
CA ALA A 252 -4.88 -25.14 8.46
C ALA A 252 -4.79 -24.55 9.87
N VAL A 253 -5.38 -25.22 10.87
CA VAL A 253 -5.36 -24.76 12.27
C VAL A 253 -3.94 -24.76 12.85
N GLU A 254 -3.14 -25.80 12.57
CA GLU A 254 -1.76 -25.87 13.06
C GLU A 254 -0.86 -24.84 12.38
N SER A 255 -1.01 -24.64 11.08
CA SER A 255 -0.24 -23.62 10.35
C SER A 255 -0.56 -22.21 10.85
N LEU A 256 -1.82 -21.92 11.20
CA LEU A 256 -2.25 -20.62 11.76
C LEU A 256 -1.79 -20.39 13.20
N GLU A 257 -1.53 -21.45 13.98
CA GLU A 257 -1.07 -21.34 15.38
C GLU A 257 0.46 -21.28 15.50
N LEU A 258 1.19 -21.84 14.54
CA LEU A 258 2.65 -21.92 14.59
C LEU A 258 3.37 -20.63 14.19
N ASP A 259 2.75 -19.78 13.36
CA ASP A 259 3.15 -18.42 12.88
C ASP A 259 4.59 -18.25 12.30
N PHE A 260 5.54 -19.15 12.56
CA PHE A 260 6.97 -18.95 12.33
C PHE A 260 7.40 -19.02 10.85
N ALA A 261 6.57 -19.59 9.97
CA ALA A 261 6.91 -19.83 8.56
C ALA A 261 5.85 -19.36 7.56
N LEU A 262 4.79 -18.69 8.03
CA LEU A 262 3.63 -18.36 7.20
C LEU A 262 3.71 -16.90 6.73
N LEU A 263 3.72 -16.67 5.43
CA LEU A 263 3.57 -15.32 4.88
C LEU A 263 2.11 -14.88 4.89
N PHE A 264 1.86 -13.57 4.82
CA PHE A 264 0.50 -13.04 4.97
C PHE A 264 -0.52 -13.55 3.94
N PRO A 265 -0.18 -13.79 2.65
CA PRO A 265 -1.16 -14.28 1.69
C PRO A 265 -1.55 -15.73 2.00
N GLU A 266 -0.60 -16.55 2.45
CA GLU A 266 -0.85 -17.90 2.93
C GLU A 266 -1.75 -17.88 4.18
N ARG A 267 -1.48 -16.97 5.13
CA ARG A 267 -2.35 -16.73 6.29
C ARG A 267 -3.78 -16.39 5.87
N HIS A 268 -3.95 -15.45 4.96
CA HIS A 268 -5.27 -15.04 4.48
C HIS A 268 -6.00 -16.18 3.74
N ILE A 269 -5.29 -16.99 2.94
CA ILE A 269 -5.85 -18.20 2.30
C ILE A 269 -6.44 -19.14 3.35
N LEU A 270 -5.66 -19.49 4.38
CA LEU A 270 -6.10 -20.41 5.44
C LEU A 270 -7.31 -19.87 6.19
N LEU A 271 -7.32 -18.58 6.51
CA LEU A 271 -8.44 -17.93 7.20
C LEU A 271 -9.72 -17.92 6.35
N ARG A 272 -9.64 -17.76 5.02
CA ARG A 272 -10.80 -17.78 4.12
C ARG A 272 -11.39 -19.17 3.92
N VAL A 273 -10.56 -20.20 3.79
CA VAL A 273 -11.02 -21.57 3.51
C VAL A 273 -11.50 -22.32 4.75
N LEU A 274 -10.96 -22.00 5.93
CA LEU A 274 -11.26 -22.72 7.18
C LEU A 274 -12.76 -22.76 7.53
N PRO A 275 -13.54 -21.67 7.45
CA PRO A 275 -14.99 -21.70 7.68
C PRO A 275 -15.72 -22.65 6.72
N VAL A 276 -15.31 -22.66 5.45
CA VAL A 276 -15.90 -23.49 4.40
C VAL A 276 -15.58 -24.97 4.62
N LEU A 277 -14.33 -25.29 4.96
CA LEU A 277 -13.92 -26.65 5.31
C LEU A 277 -14.70 -27.21 6.50
N VAL A 278 -14.91 -26.39 7.54
CA VAL A 278 -15.69 -26.80 8.72
C VAL A 278 -17.14 -27.13 8.34
N VAL A 279 -17.76 -26.33 7.47
CA VAL A 279 -19.13 -26.62 6.99
C VAL A 279 -19.16 -27.91 6.18
N LEU A 280 -18.25 -28.07 5.21
CA LEU A 280 -18.18 -29.27 4.36
C LEU A 280 -17.92 -30.55 5.17
N ALA A 281 -17.07 -30.49 6.20
CA ALA A 281 -16.74 -31.63 7.07
C ALA A 281 -17.84 -32.01 8.07
N THR A 282 -18.97 -31.27 8.10
CA THR A 282 -20.09 -31.50 9.04
C THR A 282 -21.35 -31.98 8.29
N SER A 283 -21.15 -32.81 7.27
CA SER A 283 -22.22 -33.41 6.47
C SER A 283 -23.05 -34.46 7.24
N SER A 284 -22.63 -34.88 8.43
CA SER A 284 -23.30 -35.82 9.34
C SER A 284 -23.00 -35.53 10.82
N GLU A 285 -23.89 -35.94 11.74
CA GLU A 285 -23.67 -35.83 13.19
C GLU A 285 -22.47 -36.65 13.68
N LYS A 286 -22.24 -37.82 13.09
CA LYS A 286 -21.06 -38.64 13.41
C LYS A 286 -19.76 -37.96 13.00
N ASP A 287 -19.78 -37.31 11.85
CA ASP A 287 -18.61 -36.64 11.28
C ASP A 287 -18.28 -35.38 12.08
N SER A 288 -19.30 -34.63 12.52
CA SER A 288 -19.13 -33.47 13.38
C SER A 288 -18.52 -33.82 14.75
N GLU A 289 -19.01 -34.87 15.43
CA GLU A 289 -18.39 -35.36 16.66
C GLU A 289 -16.93 -35.79 16.44
N SER A 290 -16.64 -36.47 15.33
CA SER A 290 -15.29 -36.93 15.02
C SER A 290 -14.32 -35.76 14.79
N LEU A 291 -14.77 -34.71 14.10
CA LEU A 291 -14.02 -33.49 13.86
C LEU A 291 -13.71 -32.76 15.18
N TYR A 292 -14.70 -32.57 16.05
CA TYR A 292 -14.50 -31.85 17.31
C TYR A 292 -13.67 -32.62 18.33
N ARG A 293 -13.67 -33.95 18.28
CA ARG A 293 -12.72 -34.77 19.06
C ARG A 293 -11.28 -34.54 18.59
N ARG A 294 -11.07 -34.33 17.29
CA ARG A 294 -9.73 -34.17 16.70
C ARG A 294 -9.15 -32.77 16.86
N VAL A 295 -9.90 -31.73 16.51
CA VAL A 295 -9.38 -30.34 16.47
C VAL A 295 -9.69 -29.55 17.75
N LYS A 296 -10.72 -29.96 18.51
CA LYS A 296 -11.37 -29.19 19.60
C LYS A 296 -12.04 -27.91 19.08
N ILE A 297 -13.35 -27.80 19.30
CA ILE A 297 -14.15 -26.66 18.85
C ILE A 297 -13.67 -25.30 19.39
N ASN A 298 -13.08 -25.26 20.59
CA ASN A 298 -12.58 -24.01 21.18
C ASN A 298 -11.40 -23.41 20.41
N ARG A 299 -10.56 -24.23 19.76
CA ARG A 299 -9.46 -23.73 18.90
C ARG A 299 -10.01 -22.99 17.70
N LEU A 300 -11.00 -23.59 17.02
CA LEU A 300 -11.70 -22.96 15.90
C LEU A 300 -12.40 -21.65 16.29
N ILE A 301 -13.09 -21.64 17.45
CA ILE A 301 -13.75 -20.44 17.97
C ILE A 301 -12.73 -19.32 18.24
N ASN A 302 -11.57 -19.65 18.80
CA ASN A 302 -10.54 -18.65 19.09
C ASN A 302 -9.98 -18.03 17.79
N ILE A 303 -9.72 -18.83 16.76
CA ILE A 303 -9.26 -18.33 15.45
C ILE A 303 -10.30 -17.39 14.84
N PHE A 304 -11.57 -17.81 14.74
CA PHE A 304 -12.62 -16.96 14.16
C PHE A 304 -12.95 -15.72 14.99
N LYS A 305 -12.69 -15.76 16.31
CA LYS A 305 -12.82 -14.57 17.16
C LYS A 305 -11.67 -13.61 16.96
N ASN A 306 -10.44 -14.09 16.85
CA ASN A 306 -9.26 -13.24 16.68
C ASN A 306 -9.29 -12.50 15.33
N ASP A 307 -9.76 -13.18 14.28
CA ASP A 307 -9.81 -12.66 12.90
C ASP A 307 -11.27 -12.56 12.39
N PRO A 308 -12.12 -11.64 12.91
CA PRO A 308 -13.54 -11.55 12.54
C PRO A 308 -13.77 -11.00 11.13
N VAL A 309 -12.78 -10.29 10.57
CA VAL A 309 -12.78 -9.69 9.23
C VAL A 309 -11.49 -10.07 8.52
N ILE A 310 -11.62 -10.67 7.34
CA ILE A 310 -10.49 -11.20 6.57
C ILE A 310 -10.47 -10.52 5.18
N PRO A 311 -9.29 -10.09 4.70
CA PRO A 311 -9.14 -9.63 3.32
C PRO A 311 -9.50 -10.70 2.29
N ALA A 312 -10.29 -10.34 1.28
CA ALA A 312 -10.75 -11.27 0.25
C ALA A 312 -10.21 -10.93 -1.14
N PHE A 313 -10.56 -9.74 -1.62
CA PHE A 313 -10.09 -9.12 -2.86
C PHE A 313 -9.87 -7.62 -2.56
N PRO A 314 -9.16 -6.81 -3.38
CA PRO A 314 -8.71 -5.46 -3.03
C PRO A 314 -9.66 -4.58 -2.20
N ASP A 315 -10.91 -4.44 -2.64
CA ASP A 315 -11.97 -3.65 -1.99
C ASP A 315 -13.10 -4.51 -1.41
N LEU A 316 -12.82 -5.80 -1.18
CA LEU A 316 -13.74 -6.80 -0.64
C LEU A 316 -13.19 -7.47 0.61
N HIS A 317 -14.08 -7.71 1.56
CA HIS A 317 -13.76 -8.41 2.80
C HIS A 317 -14.73 -9.56 3.02
N LEU A 318 -14.24 -10.60 3.70
CA LEU A 318 -15.03 -11.73 4.14
C LEU A 318 -15.13 -11.74 5.66
N SER A 319 -16.21 -12.32 6.17
CA SER A 319 -16.35 -12.60 7.60
C SER A 319 -16.62 -14.09 7.81
N PRO A 320 -15.78 -14.79 8.60
CA PRO A 320 -16.02 -16.18 8.97
C PRO A 320 -17.42 -16.41 9.51
N ALA A 321 -17.87 -15.54 10.42
CA ALA A 321 -19.20 -15.63 11.03
C ALA A 321 -20.32 -15.49 9.98
N ALA A 322 -20.18 -14.57 9.03
CA ALA A 322 -21.17 -14.40 7.95
C ALA A 322 -21.21 -15.62 7.01
N ILE A 323 -20.04 -16.15 6.62
CA ILE A 323 -19.95 -17.36 5.79
C ILE A 323 -20.66 -18.54 6.47
N LEU A 324 -20.37 -18.78 7.75
CA LEU A 324 -21.00 -19.87 8.51
C LEU A 324 -22.52 -19.69 8.61
N LYS A 325 -23.00 -18.46 8.86
CA LYS A 325 -24.44 -18.14 8.92
C LYS A 325 -25.13 -18.34 7.56
N GLU A 326 -24.57 -17.83 6.48
CA GLU A 326 -25.15 -17.98 5.13
C GLU A 326 -25.19 -19.44 4.66
N LEU A 327 -24.10 -20.18 4.88
CA LEU A 327 -24.04 -21.60 4.51
C LEU A 327 -24.97 -22.47 5.35
N SER A 328 -25.29 -22.09 6.59
CA SER A 328 -26.19 -22.86 7.45
C SER A 328 -27.60 -23.06 6.85
N MET A 329 -28.04 -22.20 5.93
CA MET A 329 -29.32 -22.34 5.23
C MET A 329 -29.32 -23.49 4.21
N TYR A 330 -28.15 -23.83 3.66
CA TYR A 330 -27.98 -24.88 2.66
C TYR A 330 -27.55 -26.21 3.28
N PHE A 331 -26.95 -26.18 4.47
CA PHE A 331 -26.43 -27.33 5.19
C PHE A 331 -27.19 -27.55 6.51
N PRO A 332 -28.41 -28.15 6.48
CA PRO A 332 -29.30 -28.26 7.64
C PRO A 332 -28.70 -29.04 8.83
N LYS A 333 -27.73 -29.93 8.56
CA LYS A 333 -27.03 -30.70 9.59
C LYS A 333 -25.96 -29.89 10.34
N PHE A 334 -25.44 -28.83 9.73
CA PHE A 334 -24.56 -27.86 10.40
C PHE A 334 -25.35 -26.90 11.31
N THR A 335 -26.61 -26.62 10.97
CA THR A 335 -27.50 -25.71 11.72
C THR A 335 -27.68 -26.09 13.20
N ALA A 336 -27.49 -27.37 13.55
CA ALA A 336 -27.52 -27.85 14.93
C ALA A 336 -26.40 -27.26 15.83
N GLN A 337 -25.37 -26.63 15.24
CA GLN A 337 -24.22 -26.09 15.97
C GLN A 337 -24.34 -24.61 16.31
N THR A 338 -25.16 -24.33 17.32
CA THR A 338 -25.40 -22.98 17.81
C THR A 338 -24.14 -22.22 18.22
N ARG A 339 -23.12 -22.90 18.79
CA ARG A 339 -21.89 -22.25 19.30
C ARG A 339 -21.07 -21.51 18.24
N LEU A 340 -20.99 -22.04 17.02
CA LEU A 340 -20.29 -21.39 15.90
C LEU A 340 -21.16 -20.32 15.22
N LEU A 341 -22.48 -20.52 15.21
CA LEU A 341 -23.46 -19.59 14.64
C LEU A 341 -23.72 -18.36 15.53
N THR A 342 -23.42 -18.45 16.84
CA THR A 342 -23.49 -17.32 17.79
C THR A 342 -22.31 -16.36 17.70
N LEU A 343 -21.34 -16.60 16.81
CA LEU A 343 -20.25 -15.65 16.60
C LEU A 343 -20.79 -14.33 16.04
N PRO A 344 -20.38 -13.17 16.62
CA PRO A 344 -20.87 -11.88 16.18
C PRO A 344 -20.36 -11.58 14.77
N ALA A 345 -21.26 -11.13 13.88
CA ALA A 345 -20.86 -10.61 12.58
C ALA A 345 -20.21 -9.22 12.74
N PRO A 346 -19.41 -8.74 11.77
CA PRO A 346 -18.66 -7.48 11.91
C PRO A 346 -19.54 -6.25 12.18
N HIS A 347 -20.77 -6.24 11.66
CA HIS A 347 -21.77 -5.19 11.88
C HIS A 347 -22.53 -5.33 13.22
N GLU A 348 -22.50 -6.52 13.84
CA GLU A 348 -23.05 -6.80 15.17
C GLU A 348 -22.04 -6.42 16.27
N LEU A 349 -20.78 -6.21 15.91
CA LEU A 349 -19.76 -5.72 16.83
C LEU A 349 -20.00 -4.22 17.13
N PRO A 350 -19.96 -3.79 18.40
CA PRO A 350 -20.29 -2.41 18.79
C PRO A 350 -19.36 -1.36 18.17
N ILE A 351 -19.86 -0.14 18.03
CA ILE A 351 -19.23 0.99 17.33
C ILE A 351 -18.51 1.91 18.33
N ARG A 352 -17.35 2.44 17.91
CA ARG A 352 -16.59 3.69 18.21
C ARG A 352 -16.85 4.57 19.46
N GLU A 353 -17.83 4.32 20.30
CA GLU A 353 -18.13 5.14 21.47
C GLU A 353 -17.26 4.71 22.67
N ALA A 354 -16.06 5.30 22.80
CA ALA A 354 -15.41 5.57 24.10
C ALA A 354 -13.97 6.17 24.01
N GLN A 355 -13.53 6.83 22.92
CA GLN A 355 -12.13 7.32 22.83
C GLN A 355 -11.90 8.77 22.41
N GLU A 356 -12.89 9.66 22.51
CA GLU A 356 -12.60 11.08 22.76
C GLU A 356 -12.60 11.37 24.27
N TYR A 357 -11.69 10.71 24.99
CA TYR A 357 -11.19 11.25 26.25
C TYR A 357 -9.68 11.39 26.09
N PRO A 358 -9.13 12.61 26.21
CA PRO A 358 -7.69 12.79 26.17
C PRO A 358 -7.05 11.97 27.30
N LEU A 359 -6.27 10.96 26.92
CA LEU A 359 -5.59 10.01 27.81
C LEU A 359 -4.57 10.67 28.76
N ASN A 360 -4.38 11.98 28.70
CA ASN A 360 -3.63 12.76 29.69
C ASN A 360 -4.45 13.25 30.90
N ARG A 361 -5.75 12.93 31.02
CA ARG A 361 -6.54 13.16 32.25
C ARG A 361 -7.15 11.90 32.88
N GLY A 362 -6.91 10.72 32.31
CA GLY A 362 -7.51 9.45 32.76
C GLY A 362 -6.91 8.88 34.05
N ILE A 363 -5.65 9.16 34.35
CA ILE A 363 -5.02 8.66 35.59
C ILE A 363 -5.55 9.42 36.81
N GLN A 364 -5.85 10.71 36.66
CA GLN A 364 -6.43 11.53 37.72
C GLN A 364 -7.94 11.29 37.91
N GLY A 365 -8.68 10.92 36.86
CA GLY A 365 -10.10 10.58 36.95
C GLY A 365 -10.38 9.25 37.64
N VAL A 366 -9.54 8.22 37.41
CA VAL A 366 -9.67 6.92 38.09
C VAL A 366 -9.17 6.99 39.53
N GLU A 367 -8.16 7.82 39.82
CA GLU A 367 -7.77 8.15 41.20
C GLU A 367 -8.84 8.99 41.90
N ASN A 368 -9.52 9.92 41.23
CA ASN A 368 -10.63 10.69 41.81
C ASN A 368 -11.90 9.86 41.98
N ALA A 369 -12.15 8.85 41.14
CA ALA A 369 -13.26 7.91 41.31
C ALA A 369 -12.98 6.89 42.42
N LYS A 370 -11.73 6.40 42.54
CA LYS A 370 -11.26 5.66 43.72
C LYS A 370 -11.32 6.53 44.99
N ALA A 371 -10.95 7.80 44.89
CA ALA A 371 -11.04 8.76 45.99
C ALA A 371 -12.49 9.05 46.40
N SER A 372 -13.42 9.12 45.43
CA SER A 372 -14.86 9.33 45.66
C SER A 372 -15.54 8.08 46.23
N LEU A 373 -15.13 6.87 45.81
CA LEU A 373 -15.55 5.60 46.40
C LEU A 373 -14.96 5.41 47.82
N SER A 374 -13.74 5.86 48.07
CA SER A 374 -13.18 5.91 49.43
C SER A 374 -13.78 7.03 50.28
N TYR A 375 -14.19 8.16 49.70
CA TYR A 375 -14.90 9.22 50.43
C TYR A 375 -16.34 8.80 50.77
N MET A 376 -17.00 8.01 49.92
CA MET A 376 -18.30 7.39 50.23
C MET A 376 -18.18 6.20 51.20
N SER A 377 -17.03 5.51 51.26
CA SER A 377 -16.81 4.50 52.30
C SER A 377 -16.43 5.12 53.65
N VAL A 378 -15.77 6.28 53.66
CA VAL A 378 -15.37 7.00 54.87
C VAL A 378 -16.51 7.84 55.44
N THR A 379 -17.36 8.46 54.62
CA THR A 379 -18.58 9.16 55.13
C THR A 379 -19.64 8.18 55.67
N ALA A 380 -19.66 6.93 55.22
CA ALA A 380 -20.51 5.88 55.79
C ALA A 380 -19.96 5.27 57.10
N GLN A 381 -18.71 5.54 57.50
CA GLN A 381 -18.15 5.09 58.79
C GLN A 381 -18.34 6.10 59.92
N THR A 382 -18.81 7.32 59.64
CA THR A 382 -19.07 8.36 60.65
C THR A 382 -20.54 8.59 61.01
N GLU A 383 -21.50 7.89 60.37
CA GLU A 383 -22.92 7.90 60.76
C GLU A 383 -23.44 6.50 61.14
N ILE A 384 -22.59 5.65 61.73
CA ILE A 384 -23.03 4.42 62.42
C ILE A 384 -23.02 4.66 63.93
N ILE A 385 -23.81 5.64 64.39
CA ILE A 385 -24.34 5.64 65.76
C ILE A 385 -25.78 6.14 65.70
N GLY A 386 -26.72 5.20 65.64
CA GLY A 386 -28.11 5.43 66.03
C GLY A 386 -29.10 5.69 64.91
N SER A 387 -29.60 4.63 64.27
CA SER A 387 -31.05 4.42 64.05
C SER A 387 -31.30 3.16 63.20
N SER A 388 -32.37 2.45 63.54
CA SER A 388 -32.83 1.19 62.95
C SER A 388 -33.39 1.39 61.55
N PHE A 389 -32.71 0.88 60.52
CA PHE A 389 -33.30 0.69 59.20
C PHE A 389 -34.09 -0.62 59.13
N SER A 390 -35.26 -0.58 58.49
CA SER A 390 -36.09 -1.75 58.24
C SER A 390 -35.50 -2.63 57.13
N SER A 391 -35.75 -3.93 57.18
CA SER A 391 -35.20 -4.96 56.30
C SER A 391 -35.53 -4.78 54.79
N PHE A 392 -36.46 -3.88 54.44
CA PHE A 392 -36.81 -3.59 53.04
C PHE A 392 -35.82 -2.63 52.37
N ASP A 393 -35.32 -1.63 53.09
CA ASP A 393 -34.36 -0.64 52.57
C ASP A 393 -32.98 -1.27 52.33
N GLN A 394 -32.60 -2.23 53.18
CA GLN A 394 -31.36 -2.99 53.05
C GLN A 394 -31.37 -3.89 51.81
N PHE A 395 -32.54 -4.43 51.42
CA PHE A 395 -32.70 -5.26 50.23
C PHE A 395 -32.64 -4.44 48.93
N CYS A 396 -33.25 -3.25 48.90
CA CYS A 396 -33.13 -2.31 47.78
C CYS A 396 -31.70 -1.79 47.59
N PHE A 397 -30.96 -1.53 48.69
CA PHE A 397 -29.58 -1.05 48.64
C PHE A 397 -28.58 -2.12 48.17
N ILE A 398 -28.78 -3.38 48.57
CA ILE A 398 -27.97 -4.52 48.10
C ILE A 398 -28.31 -4.84 46.64
N SER A 399 -29.59 -4.85 46.27
CA SER A 399 -30.03 -5.06 44.88
C SER A 399 -29.50 -3.99 43.92
N GLY A 400 -29.50 -2.72 44.33
CA GLY A 400 -28.93 -1.61 43.56
C GLY A 400 -27.41 -1.69 43.40
N LYS A 401 -26.65 -2.06 44.44
CA LYS A 401 -25.19 -2.27 44.33
C LYS A 401 -24.83 -3.49 43.49
N VAL A 402 -25.58 -4.59 43.60
CA VAL A 402 -25.36 -5.78 42.77
C VAL A 402 -25.72 -5.49 41.32
N ALA A 403 -26.82 -4.78 41.05
CA ALA A 403 -27.19 -4.36 39.69
C ALA A 403 -26.15 -3.42 39.07
N VAL A 404 -25.62 -2.44 39.82
CA VAL A 404 -24.57 -1.53 39.33
C VAL A 404 -23.24 -2.27 39.11
N CYS A 405 -22.85 -3.19 39.99
CA CYS A 405 -21.66 -4.02 39.77
C CYS A 405 -21.82 -4.99 38.61
N TYR A 406 -23.00 -5.61 38.42
CA TYR A 406 -23.26 -6.52 37.30
C TYR A 406 -23.31 -5.76 35.97
N VAL A 407 -23.93 -4.57 35.95
CA VAL A 407 -23.94 -3.68 34.79
C VAL A 407 -22.53 -3.16 34.49
N LEU A 408 -21.73 -2.78 35.50
CA LEU A 408 -20.33 -2.35 35.31
C LEU A 408 -19.39 -3.49 34.91
N HIS A 409 -19.62 -4.71 35.37
CA HIS A 409 -18.82 -5.87 34.98
C HIS A 409 -19.16 -6.33 33.55
N ILE A 410 -20.45 -6.32 33.17
CA ILE A 410 -20.89 -6.57 31.80
C ILE A 410 -20.43 -5.44 30.87
N PHE A 411 -20.59 -4.16 31.25
CA PHE A 411 -20.07 -3.04 30.46
C PHE A 411 -18.54 -3.05 30.39
N GLY A 412 -17.85 -3.47 31.45
CA GLY A 412 -16.39 -3.59 31.50
C GLY A 412 -15.84 -4.65 30.55
N GLU A 413 -16.39 -5.87 30.59
CA GLU A 413 -16.02 -6.94 29.64
C GLU A 413 -16.39 -6.59 28.20
N TYR A 414 -17.50 -5.86 27.99
CA TYR A 414 -17.96 -5.41 26.68
C TYR A 414 -17.08 -4.30 26.09
N LEU A 415 -16.70 -3.30 26.90
CA LEU A 415 -15.77 -2.22 26.51
C LEU A 415 -14.34 -2.74 26.28
N ASP A 416 -13.87 -3.70 27.08
CA ASP A 416 -12.56 -4.32 26.88
C ASP A 416 -12.50 -5.13 25.57
N SER A 417 -13.58 -5.85 25.22
CA SER A 417 -13.74 -6.55 23.93
C SER A 417 -13.72 -5.60 22.72
N ILE A 418 -14.38 -4.43 22.80
CA ILE A 418 -14.40 -3.45 21.70
C ILE A 418 -13.04 -2.75 21.54
N SER A 419 -12.42 -2.39 22.67
CA SER A 419 -11.09 -1.78 22.73
C SER A 419 -10.01 -2.70 22.14
N THR A 420 -10.15 -4.02 22.32
CA THR A 420 -9.16 -5.00 21.85
C THR A 420 -9.14 -5.19 20.33
N TYR A 421 -10.29 -5.29 19.64
CA TYR A 421 -10.29 -5.43 18.17
C TYR A 421 -9.83 -4.17 17.45
N HIS A 422 -10.27 -3.00 17.91
CA HIS A 422 -9.85 -1.73 17.32
C HIS A 422 -8.33 -1.52 17.47
N ARG A 423 -7.79 -1.90 18.64
CA ARG A 423 -6.33 -1.90 18.86
C ARG A 423 -5.61 -2.91 17.99
N HIS A 424 -6.22 -4.05 17.67
CA HIS A 424 -5.62 -5.08 16.82
C HIS A 424 -5.45 -4.61 15.38
N TYR A 425 -6.52 -4.12 14.74
CA TYR A 425 -6.54 -3.78 13.32
C TYR A 425 -5.91 -2.43 12.98
N LEU A 426 -5.97 -1.42 13.85
CA LEU A 426 -5.48 -0.09 13.50
C LEU A 426 -3.96 0.07 13.68
N ILE A 427 -3.29 0.44 12.59
CA ILE A 427 -1.85 0.67 12.49
C ILE A 427 -1.36 1.72 13.51
N ILE A 428 -2.18 2.72 13.85
CA ILE A 428 -1.82 3.76 14.84
C ILE A 428 -1.39 3.18 16.19
N ASN A 429 -1.90 2.00 16.59
CA ASN A 429 -1.54 1.36 17.85
C ASN A 429 -0.24 0.55 17.75
N HIS A 430 0.24 0.25 16.55
CA HIS A 430 1.43 -0.57 16.28
C HIS A 430 2.60 0.25 15.73
N ILE A 431 2.36 1.46 15.22
CA ILE A 431 3.37 2.29 14.53
C ILE A 431 4.61 2.56 15.39
N GLY A 432 4.47 2.66 16.71
CA GLY A 432 5.59 2.80 17.63
C GLY A 432 6.52 1.58 17.64
N SER A 433 5.96 0.37 17.64
CA SER A 433 6.73 -0.89 17.55
C SER A 433 7.33 -1.04 16.15
N ILE A 434 6.54 -0.77 15.11
CA ILE A 434 6.99 -0.89 13.72
C ILE A 434 8.18 0.03 13.46
N ARG A 435 8.15 1.27 13.95
CA ARG A 435 9.28 2.20 13.82
C ARG A 435 10.55 1.66 14.48
N ALA A 436 10.43 1.09 15.67
CA ALA A 436 11.58 0.49 16.36
C ALA A 436 12.11 -0.75 15.61
N GLU A 437 11.22 -1.62 15.12
CA GLU A 437 11.56 -2.79 14.29
C GLU A 437 12.28 -2.36 13.00
N HIS A 438 11.78 -1.33 12.32
CA HIS A 438 12.38 -0.78 11.11
C HIS A 438 13.78 -0.20 11.36
N ASP A 439 13.92 0.66 12.36
CA ASP A 439 15.19 1.34 12.63
C ASP A 439 16.29 0.34 13.04
N ASP A 440 15.94 -0.66 13.84
CA ASP A 440 16.84 -1.75 14.21
C ASP A 440 17.23 -2.61 13.00
N PHE A 441 16.26 -2.99 12.16
CA PHE A 441 16.49 -3.78 10.96
C PHE A 441 17.43 -3.08 9.97
N ILE A 442 17.20 -1.80 9.66
CA ILE A 442 18.02 -1.05 8.70
C ILE A 442 19.48 -0.99 9.15
N VAL A 443 19.72 -0.73 10.44
CA VAL A 443 21.08 -0.66 10.98
C VAL A 443 21.78 -2.01 10.90
N ARG A 444 21.09 -3.10 11.28
CA ARG A 444 21.64 -4.45 11.21
C ARG A 444 21.89 -4.90 9.78
N PHE A 445 20.97 -4.62 8.87
CA PHE A 445 21.11 -4.93 7.45
C PHE A 445 22.33 -4.22 6.83
N ALA A 446 22.46 -2.91 7.05
CA ALA A 446 23.60 -2.14 6.55
C ALA A 446 24.93 -2.65 7.14
N SER A 447 24.94 -2.99 8.44
CA SER A 447 26.11 -3.58 9.10
C SER A 447 26.51 -4.93 8.47
N ALA A 448 25.54 -5.83 8.27
CA ALA A 448 25.80 -7.14 7.67
C ALA A 448 26.26 -7.04 6.20
N MET A 449 25.70 -6.10 5.44
CA MET A 449 26.17 -5.79 4.08
C MET A 449 27.63 -5.35 4.08
N ASN A 450 28.01 -4.42 4.98
CA ASN A 450 29.40 -3.98 5.11
C ASN A 450 30.34 -5.13 5.49
N GLN A 451 29.91 -6.03 6.38
CA GLN A 451 30.70 -7.22 6.75
C GLN A 451 30.90 -8.17 5.56
N LEU A 452 29.87 -8.39 4.73
CA LEU A 452 30.01 -9.19 3.51
C LEU A 452 30.96 -8.56 2.48
N VAL A 453 30.89 -7.24 2.30
CA VAL A 453 31.79 -6.51 1.39
C VAL A 453 33.24 -6.61 1.89
N LEU A 454 33.47 -6.46 3.20
CA LEU A 454 34.78 -6.65 3.81
C LEU A 454 35.29 -8.07 3.60
N LEU A 455 34.45 -9.09 3.79
CA LEU A 455 34.80 -10.49 3.61
C LEU A 455 35.25 -10.79 2.17
N LYS A 456 34.63 -10.17 1.16
CA LYS A 456 35.08 -10.27 -0.24
C LYS A 456 36.49 -9.70 -0.46
N SER A 457 36.86 -8.66 0.29
CA SER A 457 38.14 -7.97 0.12
C SER A 457 39.32 -8.64 0.85
N MET A 458 39.05 -9.62 1.73
CA MET A 458 40.07 -10.28 2.56
C MET A 458 40.50 -11.61 1.94
N ASP A 459 41.77 -11.73 1.55
CA ASP A 459 42.36 -13.01 1.15
C ASP A 459 42.69 -13.86 2.39
N GLY A 460 42.11 -15.06 2.49
CA GLY A 460 42.40 -16.03 3.55
C GLY A 460 41.68 -15.77 4.88
N ALA A 461 40.45 -15.25 4.84
CA ALA A 461 39.61 -15.05 6.02
C ALA A 461 39.34 -16.36 6.79
N ASP A 462 39.21 -16.26 8.12
CA ASP A 462 38.89 -17.41 8.98
C ASP A 462 37.56 -18.06 8.58
N VAL A 463 37.53 -19.39 8.50
CA VAL A 463 36.39 -20.17 7.99
C VAL A 463 35.19 -20.05 8.91
N GLU A 464 35.40 -20.01 10.23
CA GLU A 464 34.30 -19.87 11.20
C GLU A 464 33.68 -18.47 11.11
N TRP A 465 34.51 -17.43 11.03
CA TRP A 465 34.04 -16.07 10.80
C TRP A 465 33.28 -15.93 9.47
N CYS A 466 33.76 -16.58 8.40
CA CYS A 466 33.05 -16.57 7.12
C CYS A 466 31.65 -17.18 7.21
N LYS A 467 31.51 -18.28 7.95
CA LYS A 467 30.24 -18.95 8.18
C LYS A 467 29.30 -18.08 9.03
N GLU A 468 29.83 -17.43 10.07
CA GLU A 468 29.07 -16.52 10.93
C GLU A 468 28.51 -15.32 10.16
N VAL A 469 29.34 -14.65 9.34
CA VAL A 469 28.91 -13.49 8.55
C VAL A 469 27.84 -13.88 7.53
N LYS A 470 28.02 -14.99 6.80
CA LYS A 470 27.03 -15.47 5.81
C LYS A 470 25.73 -15.93 6.48
N GLY A 471 25.82 -16.60 7.63
CA GLY A 471 24.66 -17.00 8.44
C GLY A 471 23.88 -15.80 8.97
N ASN A 472 24.57 -14.78 9.49
CA ASN A 472 23.95 -13.53 9.94
C ASN A 472 23.20 -12.83 8.78
N MET A 473 23.78 -12.80 7.57
CA MET A 473 23.07 -12.27 6.40
C MET A 473 21.81 -13.08 6.08
N TYR A 474 21.88 -14.42 6.12
CA TYR A 474 20.71 -15.28 5.92
C TYR A 474 19.59 -14.96 6.92
N ASP A 475 19.91 -14.85 8.21
CA ASP A 475 18.94 -14.55 9.27
C ASP A 475 18.30 -13.17 9.07
N ILE A 476 19.08 -12.16 8.67
CA ILE A 476 18.59 -10.82 8.35
C ILE A 476 17.66 -10.85 7.13
N VAL A 477 17.99 -11.61 6.07
CA VAL A 477 17.10 -11.73 4.90
C VAL A 477 15.77 -12.38 5.30
N VAL A 478 15.80 -13.47 6.09
CA VAL A 478 14.60 -14.13 6.62
C VAL A 478 13.74 -13.15 7.40
N GLU A 479 14.34 -12.39 8.31
CA GLU A 479 13.63 -11.39 9.10
C GLU A 479 13.02 -10.29 8.21
N GLY A 480 13.73 -9.85 7.17
CA GLY A 480 13.23 -8.87 6.21
C GLY A 480 11.95 -9.33 5.51
N PHE A 481 11.90 -10.59 5.06
CA PHE A 481 10.67 -11.19 4.51
C PHE A 481 9.53 -11.21 5.52
N GLN A 482 9.80 -11.60 6.77
CA GLN A 482 8.81 -11.66 7.83
C GLN A 482 8.28 -10.26 8.20
N LEU A 483 9.15 -9.25 8.30
CA LEU A 483 8.77 -7.87 8.57
C LEU A 483 7.92 -7.28 7.45
N LEU A 484 8.36 -7.41 6.19
CA LEU A 484 7.60 -6.95 5.03
C LEU A 484 6.22 -7.61 4.96
N SER A 485 6.18 -8.93 5.16
CA SER A 485 4.94 -9.71 5.20
C SER A 485 4.00 -9.20 6.29
N LYS A 486 4.49 -9.07 7.53
CA LYS A 486 3.72 -8.57 8.69
C LYS A 486 3.20 -7.15 8.45
N TRP A 487 4.02 -6.24 7.95
CA TRP A 487 3.65 -4.84 7.73
C TRP A 487 2.61 -4.68 6.63
N THR A 488 2.78 -5.38 5.51
CA THR A 488 1.80 -5.38 4.40
C THR A 488 0.47 -6.03 4.81
N ALA A 489 0.51 -7.12 5.59
CA ALA A 489 -0.68 -7.74 6.17
C ALA A 489 -1.52 -6.73 6.95
N ARG A 490 -0.88 -5.91 7.80
CA ARG A 490 -1.56 -4.91 8.61
C ARG A 490 -2.28 -3.85 7.79
N ILE A 491 -1.74 -3.46 6.64
CA ILE A 491 -2.44 -2.53 5.74
C ILE A 491 -3.70 -3.21 5.18
N TRP A 492 -3.58 -4.44 4.66
CA TRP A 492 -4.71 -5.24 4.17
C TRP A 492 -5.81 -5.41 5.22
N GLU A 493 -5.42 -5.81 6.43
CA GLU A 493 -6.31 -6.03 7.57
C GLU A 493 -7.02 -4.74 7.99
N GLN A 494 -6.30 -3.61 8.09
CA GLN A 494 -6.90 -2.31 8.38
C GLN A 494 -7.91 -1.89 7.30
N CYS A 495 -7.58 -2.05 6.02
CA CYS A 495 -8.50 -1.74 4.93
C CYS A 495 -9.77 -2.60 5.00
N ALA A 496 -9.63 -3.92 5.16
CA ALA A 496 -10.76 -4.82 5.30
C ALA A 496 -11.65 -4.45 6.51
N TRP A 497 -11.02 -4.10 7.64
CA TRP A 497 -11.71 -3.62 8.84
C TRP A 497 -12.50 -2.33 8.57
N LYS A 498 -11.88 -1.34 7.92
CA LYS A 498 -12.52 -0.06 7.57
C LYS A 498 -13.66 -0.24 6.57
N PHE A 499 -13.51 -1.11 5.56
CA PHE A 499 -14.58 -1.45 4.61
C PHE A 499 -15.77 -2.14 5.28
N SER A 500 -15.53 -2.97 6.30
CA SER A 500 -16.61 -3.59 7.07
C SER A 500 -17.38 -2.60 7.97
N ARG A 501 -16.85 -1.38 8.16
CA ARG A 501 -17.40 -0.36 9.07
C ARG A 501 -17.40 1.04 8.43
N PRO A 502 -18.39 1.33 7.56
CA PRO A 502 -18.60 2.67 7.04
C PRO A 502 -18.77 3.70 8.16
N CYS A 503 -18.17 4.88 7.98
CA CYS A 503 -18.36 6.01 8.88
C CYS A 503 -19.86 6.40 8.92
N LYS A 504 -20.42 6.51 10.13
CA LYS A 504 -21.84 6.86 10.36
C LYS A 504 -22.04 8.31 10.77
N ASP A 505 -20.96 9.01 11.13
CA ASP A 505 -21.02 10.35 11.71
C ASP A 505 -21.22 11.42 10.63
N ALA A 506 -22.03 12.44 10.94
CA ALA A 506 -22.06 13.66 10.16
C ALA A 506 -20.69 14.32 10.27
N VAL A 507 -19.97 14.41 9.14
CA VAL A 507 -18.66 15.06 9.05
C VAL A 507 -18.77 16.46 9.69
N PRO A 508 -17.90 16.82 10.68
CA PRO A 508 -17.90 18.16 11.22
C PRO A 508 -17.64 19.15 10.06
N ASN A 509 -18.58 20.08 9.83
CA ASN A 509 -18.62 21.08 8.76
C ASN A 509 -19.33 20.73 7.44
N MET A 510 -20.06 19.61 7.33
CA MET A 510 -20.96 19.43 6.19
C MET A 510 -22.38 19.93 6.51
N SER A 511 -22.95 20.73 5.60
CA SER A 511 -24.38 21.07 5.64
C SER A 511 -25.20 19.78 5.60
N HIS A 512 -26.37 19.78 6.25
CA HIS A 512 -27.24 18.60 6.34
C HIS A 512 -27.63 17.99 4.96
N GLU A 513 -27.45 18.74 3.87
CA GLU A 513 -27.67 18.31 2.48
C GLU A 513 -26.50 17.53 1.85
N MET A 514 -25.26 17.69 2.32
CA MET A 514 -24.10 16.94 1.78
C MET A 514 -23.91 15.57 2.45
N VAL A 515 -24.37 15.39 3.69
CA VAL A 515 -24.28 14.10 4.39
C VAL A 515 -25.21 13.05 3.73
N THR A 516 -26.37 13.48 3.21
CA THR A 516 -27.33 12.61 2.53
C THR A 516 -26.94 12.25 1.09
N SER A 517 -25.97 12.95 0.48
CA SER A 517 -25.47 12.69 -0.87
C SER A 517 -24.12 11.95 -0.91
N SER A 518 -23.49 11.70 0.24
CA SER A 518 -22.21 10.96 0.32
C SER A 518 -22.38 9.51 -0.13
N SER A 519 -21.53 9.08 -1.07
CA SER A 519 -21.53 7.70 -1.56
C SER A 519 -21.06 6.73 -0.46
N ASP A 520 -21.45 5.47 -0.54
CA ASP A 520 -21.03 4.48 0.46
C ASP A 520 -19.52 4.25 0.47
N TYR A 521 -18.84 4.47 -0.67
CA TYR A 521 -17.39 4.40 -0.77
C TYR A 521 -16.70 5.55 0.00
N GLU A 522 -17.23 6.77 -0.07
CA GLU A 522 -16.67 7.90 0.68
C GLU A 522 -16.70 7.66 2.20
N LYS A 523 -17.74 7.00 2.69
CA LYS A 523 -17.90 6.67 4.11
C LYS A 523 -16.89 5.64 4.60
N VAL A 524 -16.45 4.72 3.75
CA VAL A 524 -15.47 3.69 4.13
C VAL A 524 -14.03 4.11 3.87
N VAL A 525 -13.79 5.05 2.95
CA VAL A 525 -12.46 5.59 2.64
C VAL A 525 -12.33 7.03 3.11
N ARG A 526 -12.79 8.01 2.33
CA ARG A 526 -12.53 9.45 2.54
C ARG A 526 -12.74 9.92 3.99
N TYR A 527 -13.86 9.52 4.61
CA TYR A 527 -14.26 9.96 5.95
C TYR A 527 -13.89 8.99 7.08
N ASN A 528 -13.25 7.85 6.75
CA ASN A 528 -12.96 6.80 7.73
C ASN A 528 -11.50 6.77 8.22
N TYR A 529 -10.63 7.60 7.65
CA TYR A 529 -9.23 7.75 8.08
C TYR A 529 -8.99 9.13 8.70
N SER A 530 -8.59 9.15 9.98
CA SER A 530 -8.15 10.37 10.67
C SER A 530 -6.81 10.88 10.14
N SER A 531 -6.45 12.11 10.50
CA SER A 531 -5.15 12.71 10.17
C SER A 531 -3.99 11.83 10.66
N GLU A 532 -4.08 11.35 11.90
CA GLU A 532 -3.07 10.49 12.53
C GLU A 532 -3.00 9.10 11.89
N GLU A 533 -4.14 8.55 11.47
CA GLU A 533 -4.19 7.28 10.74
C GLU A 533 -3.56 7.40 9.34
N ARG A 534 -3.81 8.51 8.63
CA ARG A 534 -3.18 8.79 7.33
C ARG A 534 -1.67 8.96 7.49
N LYS A 535 -1.22 9.69 8.51
CA LYS A 535 0.20 9.79 8.86
C LYS A 535 0.82 8.42 9.13
N ALA A 536 0.18 7.59 9.95
CA ALA A 536 0.68 6.25 10.26
C ALA A 536 0.75 5.34 9.02
N LEU A 537 -0.21 5.46 8.10
CA LEU A 537 -0.18 4.77 6.81
C LEU A 537 0.99 5.24 5.92
N VAL A 538 1.22 6.55 5.81
CA VAL A 538 2.36 7.09 5.04
C VAL A 538 3.69 6.58 5.60
N GLU A 539 3.86 6.60 6.92
CA GLU A 539 5.06 6.07 7.58
C GLU A 539 5.24 4.57 7.28
N LEU A 540 4.18 3.77 7.42
CA LEU A 540 4.25 2.33 7.16
C LEU A 540 4.55 2.01 5.69
N VAL A 541 3.90 2.70 4.75
CA VAL A 541 4.20 2.58 3.31
C VAL A 541 5.67 2.93 3.05
N SER A 542 6.16 4.00 3.67
CA SER A 542 7.56 4.41 3.54
C SER A 542 8.52 3.34 4.06
N TYR A 543 8.23 2.71 5.21
CA TYR A 543 9.04 1.64 5.80
C TYR A 543 9.04 0.35 4.95
N ILE A 544 7.89 -0.04 4.42
CA ILE A 544 7.78 -1.18 3.50
C ILE A 544 8.63 -0.92 2.26
N LYS A 545 8.47 0.25 1.64
CA LYS A 545 9.15 0.62 0.39
C LYS A 545 10.65 0.85 0.58
N SER A 546 11.09 1.41 1.71
CA SER A 546 12.52 1.59 2.02
C SER A 546 13.23 0.24 2.22
N VAL A 547 12.67 -0.62 3.07
CA VAL A 547 13.22 -1.97 3.33
C VAL A 547 13.21 -2.82 2.07
N ALA A 548 12.13 -2.75 1.28
CA ALA A 548 12.07 -3.38 -0.03
C ALA A 548 13.20 -2.92 -0.95
N SER A 549 13.43 -1.61 -1.04
CA SER A 549 14.49 -1.03 -1.86
C SER A 549 15.87 -1.54 -1.42
N MET A 550 16.13 -1.55 -0.11
CA MET A 550 17.40 -2.07 0.45
C MET A 550 17.60 -3.55 0.14
N MET A 551 16.56 -4.37 0.35
CA MET A 551 16.61 -5.80 0.07
C MET A 551 16.74 -6.08 -1.44
N GLN A 552 16.12 -5.29 -2.31
CA GLN A 552 16.19 -5.48 -3.76
C GLN A 552 17.52 -5.02 -4.37
N ARG A 553 18.21 -4.05 -3.75
CA ARG A 553 19.53 -3.56 -4.18
C ARG A 553 20.70 -4.48 -3.81
N CYS A 554 20.42 -5.72 -3.46
CA CYS A 554 21.44 -6.67 -3.04
C CYS A 554 22.28 -7.15 -4.23
N ASP A 555 23.60 -7.09 -4.10
CA ASP A 555 24.53 -7.65 -5.09
C ASP A 555 24.55 -9.19 -4.99
N THR A 556 25.10 -9.84 -6.03
CA THR A 556 25.44 -11.27 -6.11
C THR A 556 26.07 -11.84 -4.84
N LEU A 557 26.74 -11.02 -4.03
CA LEU A 557 27.31 -11.38 -2.74
C LEU A 557 26.28 -11.88 -1.74
N VAL A 558 25.12 -11.23 -1.65
CA VAL A 558 24.04 -11.63 -0.74
C VAL A 558 23.44 -12.94 -1.21
N ALA A 559 23.18 -13.08 -2.51
CA ALA A 559 22.66 -14.31 -3.09
C ALA A 559 23.58 -15.51 -2.83
N ASN A 560 24.88 -15.34 -3.07
CA ASN A 560 25.88 -16.38 -2.79
C ASN A 560 25.93 -16.76 -1.30
N ALA A 561 25.93 -15.77 -0.39
CA ALA A 561 25.95 -16.01 1.04
C ALA A 561 24.71 -16.79 1.52
N VAL A 562 23.54 -16.41 1.01
CA VAL A 562 22.26 -17.07 1.31
C VAL A 562 22.24 -18.50 0.77
N TRP A 563 22.61 -18.72 -0.49
CA TRP A 563 22.65 -20.08 -1.08
C TRP A 563 23.62 -21.00 -0.39
N GLU A 564 24.80 -20.49 -0.04
CA GLU A 564 25.80 -21.26 0.67
C GLU A 564 25.34 -21.63 2.08
N THR A 565 24.63 -20.73 2.76
CA THR A 565 24.03 -21.00 4.08
C THR A 565 22.92 -22.06 3.97
N ILE A 566 22.00 -21.93 3.00
CA ILE A 566 20.94 -22.93 2.76
C ILE A 566 21.56 -24.29 2.43
N HIS A 567 22.56 -24.33 1.56
CA HIS A 567 23.29 -25.55 1.24
C HIS A 567 23.92 -26.15 2.50
N ALA A 568 24.55 -25.34 3.34
CA ALA A 568 25.15 -25.79 4.59
C ALA A 568 24.11 -26.40 5.54
N GLU A 569 22.94 -25.77 5.72
CA GLU A 569 21.87 -26.30 6.56
C GLU A 569 21.32 -27.63 6.04
N VAL A 570 21.08 -27.73 4.73
CA VAL A 570 20.60 -28.97 4.09
C VAL A 570 21.65 -30.09 4.23
N GLN A 571 22.93 -29.79 3.96
CA GLN A 571 23.98 -30.80 4.07
C GLN A 571 24.24 -31.21 5.51
N ASP A 572 24.18 -30.31 6.49
CA ASP A 572 24.33 -30.68 7.91
C ASP A 572 23.19 -31.60 8.35
N PHE A 573 21.95 -31.27 8.01
CA PHE A 573 20.81 -32.12 8.32
C PHE A 573 20.97 -33.51 7.69
N VAL A 574 21.23 -33.56 6.38
CA VAL A 574 21.25 -34.81 5.63
C VAL A 574 22.49 -35.64 5.97
N GLN A 575 23.68 -35.06 6.08
CA GLN A 575 24.94 -35.79 6.30
C GLN A 575 25.22 -36.09 7.77
N ASN A 576 24.90 -35.19 8.71
CA ASN A 576 25.24 -35.32 10.14
C ASN A 576 24.04 -35.70 11.00
N THR A 577 22.96 -34.94 10.95
CA THR A 577 21.79 -35.12 11.83
C THR A 577 21.12 -36.47 11.54
N LEU A 578 20.80 -36.77 10.28
CA LEU A 578 20.23 -38.06 9.88
C LEU A 578 21.18 -39.23 10.15
N ALA A 579 22.50 -39.07 9.99
CA ALA A 579 23.48 -40.10 10.34
C ALA A 579 23.48 -40.44 11.83
N THR A 580 23.28 -39.43 12.67
CA THR A 580 23.19 -39.61 14.12
C THR A 580 21.90 -40.34 14.47
N MET A 581 20.76 -39.89 13.94
CA MET A 581 19.46 -40.54 14.12
C MET A 581 19.45 -42.01 13.64
N LEU A 582 20.11 -42.32 12.52
CA LEU A 582 20.28 -43.70 12.02
C LEU A 582 21.09 -44.59 12.97
N ARG A 583 22.12 -44.03 13.62
CA ARG A 583 22.97 -44.74 14.58
C ARG A 583 22.29 -44.93 15.94
N THR A 584 21.41 -44.02 16.34
CA THR A 584 20.71 -44.02 17.63
C THR A 584 19.30 -44.57 17.51
N THR A 585 18.34 -43.69 17.20
CA THR A 585 16.89 -43.89 17.29
C THR A 585 16.34 -44.90 16.29
N PHE A 586 16.90 -44.91 15.07
CA PHE A 586 16.38 -45.74 13.99
C PHE A 586 17.15 -47.04 13.79
N ARG A 587 18.26 -47.29 14.51
CA ARG A 587 19.15 -48.46 14.34
C ARG A 587 18.42 -49.81 14.31
N LYS A 588 17.32 -49.96 15.06
CA LYS A 588 16.53 -51.20 15.15
C LYS A 588 15.25 -51.18 14.29
N LYS A 589 14.96 -50.08 13.59
CA LYS A 589 13.74 -49.87 12.79
C LYS A 589 14.07 -49.87 11.32
N LYS A 590 14.09 -51.06 10.70
CA LYS A 590 14.57 -51.26 9.32
C LYS A 590 13.78 -50.42 8.30
N ASP A 591 12.46 -50.34 8.43
CA ASP A 591 11.61 -49.63 7.45
C ASP A 591 11.82 -48.11 7.51
N LEU A 592 11.87 -47.53 8.72
CA LEU A 592 12.13 -46.10 8.90
C LEU A 592 13.60 -45.73 8.58
N SER A 593 14.55 -46.64 8.85
CA SER A 593 15.94 -46.45 8.45
C SER A 593 16.11 -46.34 6.93
N ARG A 594 15.28 -47.05 6.16
CA ARG A 594 15.26 -46.93 4.70
C ARG A 594 14.88 -45.52 4.28
N VAL A 595 13.81 -44.95 4.86
CA VAL A 595 13.34 -43.59 4.53
C VAL A 595 14.40 -42.53 4.82
N LEU A 596 15.10 -42.63 5.97
CA LEU A 596 16.23 -41.73 6.28
C LEU A 596 17.42 -41.93 5.32
N SER A 597 17.67 -43.15 4.86
CA SER A 597 18.70 -43.43 3.85
C SER A 597 18.33 -42.88 2.47
N ASP A 598 17.03 -42.91 2.13
CA ASP A 598 16.51 -42.35 0.89
C ASP A 598 16.68 -40.82 0.89
N MET A 599 16.38 -40.13 2.01
CA MET A 599 16.68 -38.69 2.17
C MET A 599 18.16 -38.37 1.93
N ARG A 600 19.06 -39.20 2.46
CA ARG A 600 20.50 -39.07 2.25
C ARG A 600 20.92 -39.26 0.82
N THR A 601 20.34 -40.24 0.14
CA THR A 601 20.67 -40.51 -1.26
C THR A 601 20.16 -39.39 -2.18
N LEU A 602 19.04 -38.77 -1.81
CA LEU A 602 18.38 -37.73 -2.60
C LEU A 602 19.09 -36.36 -2.57
N SER A 603 19.57 -35.95 -1.39
CA SER A 603 20.08 -34.57 -1.18
C SER A 603 21.51 -34.48 -0.68
N ALA A 604 22.16 -35.57 -0.26
CA ALA A 604 23.55 -35.49 0.20
C ALA A 604 24.50 -35.26 -0.97
N ASP A 605 25.25 -34.16 -0.91
CA ASP A 605 26.33 -33.88 -1.83
C ASP A 605 27.67 -34.35 -1.24
N TRP A 606 28.03 -35.60 -1.55
CA TRP A 606 29.31 -36.16 -1.07
C TRP A 606 30.53 -35.49 -1.70
N MET A 607 30.37 -34.80 -2.83
CA MET A 607 31.47 -34.09 -3.50
C MET A 607 31.91 -32.85 -2.73
N ALA A 608 31.01 -32.18 -2.00
CA ALA A 608 31.35 -31.12 -1.04
C ALA A 608 32.35 -31.56 0.04
N ASN A 609 32.47 -32.87 0.31
CA ASN A 609 33.40 -33.39 1.30
C ASN A 609 34.85 -33.40 0.78
N THR A 610 35.04 -33.21 -0.54
CA THR A 610 36.34 -33.25 -1.23
C THR A 610 36.74 -31.94 -1.88
N SER A 611 35.81 -30.97 -2.01
CA SER A 611 36.07 -29.65 -2.59
C SER A 611 36.85 -28.76 -1.63
N LYS A 612 38.17 -28.93 -1.57
CA LYS A 612 39.07 -28.03 -0.83
C LYS A 612 39.33 -26.74 -1.63
N PRO A 613 39.36 -25.55 -1.00
CA PRO A 613 39.96 -24.38 -1.62
C PRO A 613 41.47 -24.61 -1.83
N GLU A 614 42.01 -24.19 -2.99
CA GLU A 614 43.39 -24.48 -3.43
C GLU A 614 44.51 -23.95 -2.49
N SER A 615 44.18 -23.15 -1.48
CA SER A 615 45.11 -22.46 -0.59
C SER A 615 45.52 -23.22 0.69
N GLU A 616 44.90 -24.35 1.05
CA GLU A 616 45.20 -25.07 2.29
C GLU A 616 45.83 -26.46 2.08
N VAL A 617 47.16 -26.47 1.87
CA VAL A 617 47.99 -27.68 1.98
C VAL A 617 48.73 -27.67 3.31
N GLN A 618 48.09 -28.12 4.39
CA GLN A 618 48.81 -28.70 5.52
C GLN A 618 48.13 -30.00 6.01
N PRO A 619 48.89 -31.08 6.26
CA PRO A 619 48.34 -32.35 6.69
C PRO A 619 48.12 -32.32 8.22
N LEU A 620 46.86 -32.19 8.66
CA LEU A 620 46.52 -32.40 10.06
C LEU A 620 46.54 -33.90 10.38
N GLN A 621 47.38 -34.22 11.35
CA GLN A 621 47.73 -35.55 11.84
C GLN A 621 46.51 -36.31 12.38
N HIS A 622 46.55 -37.63 12.18
CA HIS A 622 45.68 -38.61 12.81
C HIS A 622 45.58 -38.41 14.32
N GLY A 623 44.35 -38.24 14.82
CA GLY A 623 44.03 -38.27 16.24
C GLY A 623 42.57 -38.66 16.48
N GLY A 624 42.36 -39.89 16.97
CA GLY A 624 41.20 -40.33 17.77
C GLY A 624 39.83 -40.34 17.09
N GLU A 625 39.44 -41.49 16.56
CA GLU A 625 38.06 -41.83 16.25
C GLU A 625 37.24 -41.88 17.55
N GLU A 626 36.43 -40.86 17.82
CA GLU A 626 35.08 -40.95 18.37
C GLU A 626 34.46 -39.54 18.43
N SER A 627 33.31 -39.34 17.75
CA SER A 627 32.39 -38.19 17.83
C SER A 627 32.59 -36.91 16.99
N LYS A 628 33.37 -36.89 15.90
CA LYS A 628 33.31 -35.75 14.95
C LYS A 628 32.39 -36.06 13.77
N GLY A 629 31.42 -35.18 13.50
CA GLY A 629 30.53 -35.25 12.33
C GLY A 629 31.30 -35.20 11.00
N ASN A 630 30.65 -35.57 9.89
CA ASN A 630 31.25 -35.43 8.57
C ASN A 630 31.49 -33.95 8.27
N PHE A 631 32.73 -33.63 7.89
CA PHE A 631 33.13 -32.29 7.47
C PHE A 631 32.89 -32.13 5.97
N PHE A 632 32.30 -31.01 5.57
CA PHE A 632 32.00 -30.67 4.18
C PHE A 632 32.21 -29.17 3.95
N TYR A 633 32.48 -28.79 2.69
CA TYR A 633 32.63 -27.40 2.28
C TYR A 633 31.33 -26.92 1.61
N PRO A 634 30.60 -25.97 2.22
CA PRO A 634 29.39 -25.41 1.62
C PRO A 634 29.65 -24.83 0.22
N ARG A 635 28.67 -24.99 -0.68
CA ARG A 635 28.72 -24.43 -2.03
C ARG A 635 27.58 -23.45 -2.22
N PRO A 636 27.73 -22.39 -3.02
CA PRO A 636 26.66 -21.44 -3.33
C PRO A 636 25.66 -22.05 -4.31
N VAL A 637 24.97 -23.12 -3.91
CA VAL A 637 24.01 -23.86 -4.73
C VAL A 637 22.76 -24.15 -3.91
N ALA A 638 21.64 -23.62 -4.36
CA ALA A 638 20.32 -23.87 -3.78
C ALA A 638 19.80 -25.30 -4.04
N PRO A 639 19.03 -25.89 -3.12
CA PRO A 639 18.26 -27.11 -3.40
C PRO A 639 17.14 -26.82 -4.41
N THR A 640 16.82 -27.78 -5.28
CA THR A 640 15.70 -27.62 -6.22
C THR A 640 14.36 -27.73 -5.51
N ALA A 641 13.30 -27.12 -6.06
CA ALA A 641 11.94 -27.25 -5.53
C ALA A 641 11.49 -28.73 -5.44
N ALA A 642 11.92 -29.56 -6.38
CA ALA A 642 11.69 -31.00 -6.35
C ALA A 642 12.43 -31.70 -5.19
N GLN A 643 13.67 -31.32 -4.89
CA GLN A 643 14.41 -31.84 -3.73
C GLN A 643 13.74 -31.45 -2.42
N VAL A 644 13.33 -30.18 -2.27
CA VAL A 644 12.60 -29.71 -1.09
C VAL A 644 11.28 -30.47 -0.91
N HIS A 645 10.49 -30.59 -1.98
CA HIS A 645 9.24 -31.36 -1.99
C HIS A 645 9.46 -32.82 -1.53
N CYS A 646 10.47 -33.49 -2.10
CA CYS A 646 10.76 -34.88 -1.74
C CYS A 646 11.26 -35.04 -0.30
N LEU A 647 12.09 -34.11 0.19
CA LEU A 647 12.53 -34.11 1.59
C LEU A 647 11.36 -33.91 2.56
N GLN A 648 10.46 -32.96 2.28
CA GLN A 648 9.26 -32.75 3.09
C GLN A 648 8.36 -33.97 3.12
N PHE A 649 8.16 -34.63 1.97
CA PHE A 649 7.41 -35.89 1.89
C PHE A 649 8.04 -36.98 2.76
N LEU A 650 9.35 -37.21 2.62
CA LEU A 650 10.04 -38.26 3.39
C LEU A 650 10.01 -37.95 4.89
N ILE A 651 10.17 -36.68 5.30
CA ILE A 651 10.11 -36.30 6.73
C ILE A 651 8.71 -36.55 7.27
N TYR A 652 7.69 -36.19 6.50
CA TYR A 652 6.31 -36.45 6.86
C TYR A 652 6.01 -37.95 6.96
N GLU A 653 6.56 -38.78 6.06
CA GLU A 653 6.44 -40.24 6.09
C GLU A 653 7.05 -40.82 7.38
N VAL A 654 8.23 -40.35 7.78
CA VAL A 654 8.90 -40.77 9.02
C VAL A 654 8.07 -40.45 10.26
N VAL A 655 7.48 -39.26 10.33
CA VAL A 655 6.75 -38.78 11.52
C VAL A 655 5.35 -39.38 11.61
N SER A 656 4.59 -39.32 10.51
CA SER A 656 3.23 -39.83 10.47
C SER A 656 3.19 -41.36 10.47
N GLY A 657 4.25 -42.02 10.01
CA GLY A 657 4.27 -43.47 9.76
C GLY A 657 3.21 -43.86 8.74
N GLY A 658 2.85 -42.93 7.85
CA GLY A 658 1.86 -43.12 6.81
C GLY A 658 0.41 -43.01 7.25
N ASN A 659 0.11 -42.95 8.55
CA ASN A 659 -1.27 -42.97 9.04
C ASN A 659 -1.81 -41.56 9.32
N LEU A 660 -2.62 -41.06 8.39
CA LEU A 660 -3.27 -39.75 8.45
C LEU A 660 -4.29 -39.57 9.58
N ARG A 661 -4.65 -40.64 10.30
CA ARG A 661 -5.70 -40.64 11.34
C ARG A 661 -5.16 -40.62 12.77
N LYS A 662 -3.85 -40.43 12.97
CA LYS A 662 -3.29 -40.33 14.33
C LYS A 662 -3.91 -39.13 15.08
N PRO A 663 -4.37 -39.32 16.34
CA PRO A 663 -4.80 -38.22 17.18
C PRO A 663 -3.58 -37.42 17.67
N GLY A 664 -3.62 -36.11 17.46
CA GLY A 664 -2.46 -35.22 17.57
C GLY A 664 -2.01 -34.77 16.18
N GLY A 665 -1.48 -33.56 16.09
CA GLY A 665 -1.17 -32.88 14.84
C GLY A 665 -0.16 -33.54 13.91
N LEU A 666 0.29 -32.77 12.92
CA LEU A 666 1.30 -33.19 11.94
C LEU A 666 2.56 -33.78 12.60
N PHE A 667 2.96 -33.23 13.76
CA PHE A 667 4.06 -33.70 14.62
C PHE A 667 3.59 -34.13 16.02
N GLY A 668 2.37 -34.64 16.16
CA GLY A 668 1.80 -35.03 17.46
C GLY A 668 2.55 -36.18 18.15
N ASN A 669 2.97 -35.97 19.41
CA ASN A 669 3.72 -36.94 20.24
C ASN A 669 2.91 -38.16 20.74
N SER A 670 1.59 -38.19 20.54
CA SER A 670 0.69 -39.14 21.22
C SER A 670 0.86 -40.61 20.81
N SER A 671 1.63 -40.89 19.75
CA SER A 671 1.81 -42.26 19.22
C SER A 671 3.11 -42.48 18.41
N SER A 672 4.00 -41.50 18.32
CA SER A 672 5.26 -41.65 17.60
C SER A 672 6.26 -42.40 18.48
N GLU A 673 6.83 -43.49 17.97
CA GLU A 673 7.93 -44.19 18.63
C GLU A 673 9.28 -43.44 18.50
N ILE A 674 9.24 -42.14 18.22
CA ILE A 674 10.39 -41.26 17.97
C ILE A 674 10.62 -40.41 19.24
N PRO A 675 11.84 -40.31 19.77
CA PRO A 675 12.16 -39.43 20.89
C PRO A 675 11.79 -37.97 20.58
N VAL A 676 11.30 -37.26 21.60
CA VAL A 676 10.84 -35.86 21.47
C VAL A 676 11.90 -34.94 20.87
N ASN A 677 13.18 -35.14 21.20
CA ASN A 677 14.28 -34.34 20.67
C ASN A 677 14.47 -34.53 19.16
N ASP A 678 14.47 -35.77 18.69
CA ASP A 678 14.63 -36.07 17.26
C ASP A 678 13.40 -35.62 16.48
N LEU A 679 12.21 -35.77 17.07
CA LEU A 679 10.97 -35.27 16.47
C LEU A 679 11.01 -33.75 16.31
N LYS A 680 11.49 -33.02 17.32
CA LYS A 680 11.65 -31.57 17.26
C LYS A 680 12.67 -31.14 16.19
N GLN A 681 13.75 -31.90 16.00
CA GLN A 681 14.72 -31.64 14.92
C GLN A 681 14.10 -31.83 13.53
N LEU A 682 13.33 -32.92 13.33
CA LEU A 682 12.59 -33.16 12.10
C LEU A 682 11.55 -32.07 11.83
N GLU A 683 10.80 -31.68 12.85
CA GLU A 683 9.80 -30.61 12.80
C GLU A 683 10.43 -29.25 12.45
N THR A 684 11.51 -28.88 13.12
CA THR A 684 12.19 -27.60 12.88
C THR A 684 12.74 -27.53 11.45
N PHE A 685 13.41 -28.59 10.99
CA PHE A 685 13.94 -28.62 9.62
C PHE A 685 12.83 -28.65 8.57
N PHE A 686 11.73 -29.33 8.85
CA PHE A 686 10.56 -29.38 7.99
C PHE A 686 9.96 -27.99 7.72
N TYR A 687 9.80 -27.15 8.75
CA TYR A 687 9.31 -25.78 8.57
C TYR A 687 10.36 -24.87 7.89
N LYS A 688 11.65 -25.08 8.17
CA LYS A 688 12.74 -24.39 7.44
C LYS A 688 12.71 -24.68 5.95
N LEU A 689 12.49 -25.94 5.55
CA LEU A 689 12.37 -26.34 4.14
C LEU A 689 11.26 -25.58 3.41
N SER A 690 10.12 -25.35 4.06
CA SER A 690 9.04 -24.53 3.47
C SER A 690 9.51 -23.11 3.21
N PHE A 691 10.19 -22.49 4.19
CA PHE A 691 10.60 -21.10 4.09
C PHE A 691 11.77 -20.89 3.12
N PHE A 692 12.64 -21.89 2.91
CA PHE A 692 13.68 -21.84 1.89
C PHE A 692 13.11 -21.52 0.49
N LEU A 693 11.93 -22.04 0.14
CA LEU A 693 11.32 -21.76 -1.16
C LEU A 693 11.01 -20.26 -1.35
N HIS A 694 10.65 -19.54 -0.30
CA HIS A 694 10.46 -18.08 -0.37
C HIS A 694 11.79 -17.34 -0.54
N ILE A 695 12.84 -17.79 0.16
CA ILE A 695 14.17 -17.18 0.07
C ILE A 695 14.83 -17.42 -1.30
N LEU A 696 14.65 -18.60 -1.89
CA LEU A 696 15.27 -18.90 -3.20
C LEU A 696 14.76 -18.00 -4.32
N ASP A 697 13.54 -17.46 -4.19
CA ASP A 697 12.97 -16.51 -5.16
C ASP A 697 13.60 -15.11 -5.04
N TYR A 698 14.07 -14.73 -3.84
CA TYR A 698 14.83 -13.49 -3.61
C TYR A 698 16.08 -13.38 -4.51
N THR A 699 16.74 -14.50 -4.75
CA THR A 699 18.07 -14.58 -5.38
C THR A 699 18.03 -14.71 -6.91
N GLU A 700 16.93 -15.16 -7.49
CA GLU A 700 16.82 -15.38 -8.94
C GLU A 700 16.47 -14.12 -9.73
N VAL A 701 15.79 -13.16 -9.09
CA VAL A 701 15.63 -11.79 -9.64
C VAL A 701 17.00 -11.16 -9.93
N LEU A 702 18.01 -11.45 -9.11
CA LEU A 702 19.37 -10.93 -9.25
C LEU A 702 20.15 -11.60 -10.39
N VAL A 703 20.03 -12.92 -10.55
CA VAL A 703 20.72 -13.67 -11.61
C VAL A 703 20.11 -13.37 -12.99
N ARG A 704 18.80 -13.16 -13.08
CA ARG A 704 18.16 -12.72 -14.33
C ARG A 704 18.51 -11.30 -14.72
N HIS A 705 18.61 -10.36 -13.77
CA HIS A 705 19.06 -9.01 -14.09
C HIS A 705 20.48 -9.02 -14.71
N LEU A 706 21.38 -9.88 -14.19
CA LEU A 706 22.71 -10.12 -14.78
C LEU A 706 22.65 -10.82 -16.14
N LEU A 707 21.78 -11.82 -16.33
CA LEU A 707 21.63 -12.49 -17.63
C LEU A 707 20.99 -11.60 -18.70
N LEU A 708 20.08 -10.69 -18.34
CA LEU A 708 19.51 -9.68 -19.24
C LEU A 708 20.52 -8.62 -19.62
N VAL A 709 21.39 -8.21 -18.69
CA VAL A 709 22.51 -7.30 -18.98
C VAL A 709 23.56 -7.96 -19.89
N VAL A 710 23.70 -9.29 -19.83
CA VAL A 710 24.65 -10.05 -20.67
C VAL A 710 24.05 -10.53 -22.01
N ARG A 711 22.73 -10.77 -22.10
CA ARG A 711 22.05 -11.21 -23.33
C ARG A 711 21.23 -10.08 -23.96
N ASN A 712 21.89 -9.27 -24.77
CA ASN A 712 21.20 -8.46 -25.77
C ASN A 712 20.56 -9.36 -26.85
N ALA A 713 19.25 -9.21 -27.01
CA ALA A 713 18.43 -9.39 -28.22
C ALA A 713 18.74 -10.60 -29.13
N GLN A 714 17.88 -11.64 -29.12
CA GLN A 714 17.23 -12.16 -30.37
C GLN A 714 16.32 -13.39 -30.24
N GLU A 715 16.19 -14.07 -29.10
CA GLU A 715 15.34 -15.28 -29.04
C GLU A 715 14.44 -15.31 -27.80
N GLU A 716 13.34 -14.56 -27.83
CA GLU A 716 12.19 -14.76 -26.96
C GLU A 716 11.02 -15.28 -27.80
N LEU A 717 10.83 -16.60 -27.85
CA LEU A 717 9.61 -17.15 -28.47
C LEU A 717 9.17 -18.55 -28.04
N LEU A 718 9.73 -19.18 -26.99
CA LEU A 718 9.41 -20.62 -26.77
C LEU A 718 9.26 -21.14 -25.33
N ILE A 719 9.10 -20.30 -24.30
CA ILE A 719 8.83 -20.81 -22.94
C ILE A 719 7.81 -19.92 -22.23
N ASP A 720 6.53 -19.99 -22.61
CA ASP A 720 5.50 -19.06 -22.10
C ASP A 720 4.31 -19.68 -21.33
N SER A 721 4.21 -21.00 -21.24
CA SER A 721 3.29 -21.71 -20.32
C SER A 721 4.17 -22.54 -19.39
N PHE A 722 4.21 -22.37 -18.07
CA PHE A 722 3.17 -22.67 -17.09
C PHE A 722 3.59 -22.04 -15.74
N ARG A 723 2.64 -21.69 -14.84
CA ARG A 723 2.85 -20.79 -13.68
C ARG A 723 2.61 -21.53 -12.34
N VAL A 724 3.18 -21.06 -11.22
CA VAL A 724 2.74 -21.20 -9.78
C VAL A 724 3.22 -19.96 -9.03
N ASP A 725 2.30 -19.25 -8.39
CA ASP A 725 2.59 -18.05 -7.63
C ASP A 725 3.13 -18.40 -6.24
N ILE A 726 4.39 -18.00 -5.99
CA ILE A 726 4.99 -17.87 -4.66
C ILE A 726 5.71 -16.52 -4.63
N GLU A 727 5.78 -15.96 -3.42
CA GLU A 727 5.94 -14.54 -3.16
C GLU A 727 7.40 -14.06 -3.23
N THR A 728 7.68 -13.19 -4.20
CA THR A 728 8.88 -12.36 -4.22
C THR A 728 8.76 -11.22 -3.21
N VAL A 729 9.89 -10.56 -2.88
CA VAL A 729 9.87 -9.26 -2.19
C VAL A 729 8.88 -8.31 -2.87
N ALA A 730 8.78 -8.33 -4.20
CA ALA A 730 7.86 -7.49 -4.95
C ALA A 730 6.38 -7.74 -4.59
N SER A 731 5.95 -9.00 -4.44
CA SER A 731 4.57 -9.30 -4.02
C SER A 731 4.31 -9.00 -2.54
N LEU A 732 5.32 -9.15 -1.67
CA LEU A 732 5.20 -8.76 -0.27
C LEU A 732 5.12 -7.26 -0.08
N THR A 733 5.57 -6.49 -1.07
CA THR A 733 5.57 -5.02 -1.05
C THR A 733 4.51 -4.41 -1.96
N ASP A 734 3.64 -5.25 -2.52
CA ASP A 734 2.57 -4.86 -3.42
C ASP A 734 1.43 -4.20 -2.64
N LEU A 735 1.32 -2.89 -2.77
CA LEU A 735 0.26 -2.10 -2.16
C LEU A 735 -0.77 -1.64 -3.19
N GLY A 736 -0.73 -2.19 -4.41
CA GLY A 736 -1.57 -1.76 -5.53
C GLY A 736 -3.07 -1.89 -5.27
N PHE A 737 -3.45 -2.82 -4.39
CA PHE A 737 -4.82 -3.05 -3.96
C PHE A 737 -5.51 -1.81 -3.36
N LEU A 738 -4.75 -0.83 -2.84
CA LEU A 738 -5.28 0.40 -2.24
C LEU A 738 -5.98 1.33 -3.22
N TRP A 739 -5.74 1.18 -4.54
CA TRP A 739 -6.37 2.00 -5.57
C TRP A 739 -7.70 1.42 -6.08
N PHE A 740 -7.80 0.09 -6.18
CA PHE A 740 -8.93 -0.59 -6.82
C PHE A 740 -10.21 -0.48 -6.00
N ARG A 741 -11.34 -0.34 -6.71
CA ARG A 741 -12.66 -0.01 -6.12
C ARG A 741 -13.86 -0.54 -6.93
N GLU A 742 -13.66 -1.61 -7.70
CA GLU A 742 -14.66 -2.16 -8.64
C GLU A 742 -15.96 -2.64 -7.97
N PHE A 743 -15.91 -3.11 -6.72
CA PHE A 743 -17.11 -3.49 -5.97
C PHE A 743 -17.96 -2.26 -5.65
N TYR A 744 -17.32 -1.18 -5.20
CA TYR A 744 -18.02 0.05 -4.84
C TYR A 744 -18.52 0.84 -6.05
N LEU A 745 -17.84 0.74 -7.21
CA LEU A 745 -18.34 1.26 -8.48
C LEU A 745 -19.66 0.56 -8.89
N GLU A 746 -19.73 -0.76 -8.71
CA GLU A 746 -20.93 -1.54 -8.99
C GLU A 746 -22.10 -1.14 -8.06
N SER A 747 -21.85 -1.06 -6.76
CA SER A 747 -22.89 -0.73 -5.77
C SER A 747 -23.40 0.71 -5.90
N SER A 748 -22.51 1.66 -6.19
CA SER A 748 -22.83 3.09 -6.30
C SER A 748 -23.33 3.51 -7.70
N ARG A 749 -23.23 2.63 -8.70
CA ARG A 749 -23.63 2.87 -10.10
C ARG A 749 -22.95 4.08 -10.75
N VAL A 750 -21.70 4.36 -10.37
CA VAL A 750 -20.86 5.40 -10.96
C VAL A 750 -19.79 4.77 -11.85
N ILE A 751 -19.29 5.53 -12.83
CA ILE A 751 -18.22 5.05 -13.72
C ILE A 751 -16.87 5.06 -13.00
N GLN A 752 -16.59 6.12 -12.24
CA GLN A 752 -15.40 6.26 -11.42
C GLN A 752 -15.66 7.22 -10.25
N PHE A 753 -14.93 7.07 -9.16
CA PHE A 753 -14.92 8.01 -8.02
C PHE A 753 -13.89 9.13 -8.23
N PRO A 754 -14.11 10.32 -7.64
CA PRO A 754 -13.17 11.42 -7.77
C PRO A 754 -11.91 11.16 -6.91
N ILE A 755 -10.83 11.92 -7.18
CA ILE A 755 -9.49 11.66 -6.62
C ILE A 755 -9.45 11.77 -5.09
N GLU A 756 -10.35 12.53 -4.47
CA GLU A 756 -10.45 12.67 -3.01
C GLU A 756 -10.92 11.38 -2.31
N CYS A 757 -11.36 10.39 -3.09
CA CYS A 757 -11.70 9.04 -2.63
C CYS A 757 -10.61 8.01 -2.97
N SER A 758 -9.54 8.42 -3.65
CA SER A 758 -8.41 7.57 -3.98
C SER A 758 -7.42 7.57 -2.83
N LEU A 759 -7.23 6.41 -2.19
CA LEU A 759 -6.39 6.32 -1.00
C LEU A 759 -4.93 6.74 -1.28
N PRO A 760 -4.28 6.37 -2.40
CA PRO A 760 -2.94 6.89 -2.74
C PRO A 760 -2.89 8.42 -2.78
N TRP A 761 -3.85 9.07 -3.45
CA TRP A 761 -3.92 10.53 -3.50
C TRP A 761 -4.20 11.16 -2.13
N MET A 762 -5.12 10.59 -1.34
CA MET A 762 -5.42 11.08 0.02
C MET A 762 -4.18 11.08 0.91
N LEU A 763 -3.26 10.12 0.73
CA LEU A 763 -1.99 10.08 1.46
C LEU A 763 -1.02 11.15 0.96
N VAL A 764 -0.86 11.32 -0.36
CA VAL A 764 -0.05 12.40 -0.96
C VAL A 764 -0.53 13.77 -0.47
N ASP A 765 -1.83 14.02 -0.61
CA ASP A 765 -2.46 15.28 -0.27
C ASP A 765 -2.30 15.62 1.22
N HIS A 766 -2.49 14.61 2.09
CA HIS A 766 -2.27 14.76 3.52
C HIS A 766 -0.82 15.13 3.87
N VAL A 767 0.19 14.54 3.20
CA VAL A 767 1.59 14.87 3.45
C VAL A 767 1.88 16.33 3.09
N ILE A 768 1.35 16.79 1.95
CA ILE A 768 1.53 18.18 1.53
C ILE A 768 0.83 19.13 2.49
N GLU A 769 -0.39 18.83 2.93
CA GLU A 769 -1.18 19.70 3.81
C GLU A 769 -0.71 19.71 5.27
N ALA A 770 -0.19 18.61 5.79
CA ALA A 770 0.24 18.51 7.18
C ALA A 770 1.48 19.36 7.50
N HIS A 771 2.26 19.75 6.48
CA HIS A 771 3.46 20.60 6.57
C HIS A 771 4.51 20.11 7.60
N SER A 772 4.46 18.83 7.98
CA SER A 772 5.38 18.27 8.96
C SER A 772 6.73 17.98 8.29
N THR A 773 7.80 18.47 8.91
CA THR A 773 9.16 18.50 8.33
C THR A 773 9.70 17.12 7.95
N GLY A 774 9.32 16.06 8.69
CA GLY A 774 9.78 14.69 8.43
C GLY A 774 8.96 13.92 7.38
N LEU A 775 7.65 14.17 7.25
CA LEU A 775 6.82 13.43 6.29
C LEU A 775 6.98 13.94 4.85
N LEU A 776 7.34 15.21 4.69
CA LEU A 776 7.44 15.84 3.37
C LEU A 776 8.53 15.19 2.50
N GLU A 777 9.61 14.70 3.12
CA GLU A 777 10.61 13.91 2.41
C GLU A 777 9.93 12.67 1.81
N SER A 778 9.07 11.95 2.52
CA SER A 778 8.38 10.76 2.01
C SER A 778 7.20 11.02 1.06
N VAL A 779 6.97 12.25 0.56
CA VAL A 779 5.78 12.58 -0.26
C VAL A 779 5.66 11.77 -1.56
N LEU A 780 6.77 11.24 -2.07
CA LEU A 780 6.78 10.39 -3.27
C LEU A 780 6.51 8.90 -2.97
N MET A 781 6.54 8.48 -1.70
CA MET A 781 6.29 7.08 -1.34
C MET A 781 4.87 6.63 -1.68
N PRO A 782 3.80 7.42 -1.40
CA PRO A 782 2.46 7.02 -1.80
C PRO A 782 2.24 7.02 -3.33
N PHE A 783 3.03 7.78 -4.11
CA PHE A 783 2.97 7.69 -5.58
C PHE A 783 3.44 6.33 -6.09
N ASP A 784 4.30 5.63 -5.35
CA ASP A 784 4.73 4.28 -5.72
C ASP A 784 3.61 3.25 -5.63
N ILE A 785 2.54 3.52 -4.87
CA ILE A 785 1.33 2.69 -4.87
C ILE A 785 0.71 2.64 -6.27
N TYR A 786 0.78 3.72 -7.05
CA TYR A 786 0.29 3.71 -8.43
C TYR A 786 1.13 2.81 -9.34
N ASN A 787 2.44 2.69 -9.11
CA ASN A 787 3.28 1.73 -9.83
C ASN A 787 2.82 0.30 -9.55
N ASP A 788 2.52 -0.01 -8.29
CA ASP A 788 1.99 -1.30 -7.89
C ASP A 788 0.62 -1.57 -8.53
N SER A 789 -0.31 -0.60 -8.46
CA SER A 789 -1.64 -0.72 -9.06
C SER A 789 -1.56 -0.93 -10.57
N ALA A 790 -0.66 -0.22 -11.26
CA ALA A 790 -0.47 -0.38 -12.70
C ALA A 790 0.09 -1.76 -13.07
N ARG A 791 1.07 -2.26 -12.30
CA ARG A 791 1.57 -3.63 -12.45
C ARG A 791 0.45 -4.64 -12.19
N GLN A 792 -0.35 -4.46 -11.15
CA GLN A 792 -1.46 -5.36 -10.85
C GLN A 792 -2.54 -5.33 -11.95
N ALA A 793 -2.86 -4.16 -12.50
CA ALA A 793 -3.82 -4.02 -13.61
C ALA A 793 -3.36 -4.77 -14.88
N LEU A 794 -2.07 -4.65 -15.24
CA LEU A 794 -1.53 -5.22 -16.47
C LEU A 794 -1.10 -6.70 -16.33
N ALA A 795 -0.40 -7.05 -15.24
CA ALA A 795 0.20 -8.37 -15.06
C ALA A 795 -0.72 -9.37 -14.37
N VAL A 796 -1.55 -8.92 -13.42
CA VAL A 796 -2.44 -9.79 -12.62
C VAL A 796 -3.85 -9.79 -13.20
N LEU A 797 -4.50 -8.63 -13.28
CA LEU A 797 -5.88 -8.51 -13.75
C LEU A 797 -6.01 -8.59 -15.28
N LYS A 798 -4.91 -8.33 -16.00
CA LYS A 798 -4.83 -8.32 -17.47
C LYS A 798 -5.87 -7.41 -18.12
N GLN A 799 -6.15 -6.26 -17.49
CA GLN A 799 -7.14 -5.30 -17.97
C GLN A 799 -6.49 -3.97 -18.37
N ARG A 800 -6.62 -3.61 -19.65
CA ARG A 800 -6.10 -2.33 -20.17
C ARG A 800 -6.85 -1.11 -19.63
N PHE A 801 -8.18 -1.17 -19.56
CA PHE A 801 -8.97 0.00 -19.13
C PHE A 801 -8.67 0.45 -17.69
N LEU A 802 -8.29 -0.49 -16.81
CA LEU A 802 -7.86 -0.16 -15.45
C LEU A 802 -6.53 0.61 -15.47
N TYR A 803 -5.59 0.20 -16.32
CA TYR A 803 -4.35 0.95 -16.50
C TYR A 803 -4.61 2.35 -17.07
N ASP A 804 -5.49 2.47 -18.06
CA ASP A 804 -5.85 3.77 -18.65
C ASP A 804 -6.44 4.72 -17.58
N GLU A 805 -7.26 4.20 -16.66
CA GLU A 805 -7.81 4.97 -15.52
C GLU A 805 -6.74 5.34 -14.48
N ILE A 806 -5.81 4.43 -14.17
CA ILE A 806 -4.67 4.69 -13.28
C ILE A 806 -3.77 5.78 -13.88
N GLU A 807 -3.44 5.67 -15.17
CA GLU A 807 -2.60 6.64 -15.88
C GLU A 807 -3.23 8.04 -15.88
N ALA A 808 -4.53 8.13 -16.20
CA ALA A 808 -5.26 9.40 -16.17
C ALA A 808 -5.31 10.01 -14.76
N GLU A 809 -5.51 9.19 -13.72
CA GLU A 809 -5.51 9.67 -12.33
C GLU A 809 -4.12 10.15 -11.91
N VAL A 810 -3.07 9.40 -12.22
CA VAL A 810 -1.68 9.77 -11.90
C VAL A 810 -1.28 11.07 -12.58
N ASP A 811 -1.59 11.24 -13.87
CA ASP A 811 -1.24 12.46 -14.60
C ASP A 811 -1.91 13.68 -13.95
N HIS A 812 -3.18 13.58 -13.59
CA HIS A 812 -3.90 14.65 -12.92
C HIS A 812 -3.36 14.93 -11.50
N CYS A 813 -3.19 13.89 -10.69
CA CYS A 813 -2.68 13.98 -9.33
C CYS A 813 -1.25 14.53 -9.29
N PHE A 814 -0.38 14.11 -10.21
CA PHE A 814 1.01 14.56 -10.28
C PHE A 814 1.10 16.05 -10.65
N ASP A 815 0.25 16.53 -11.57
CA ASP A 815 0.16 17.95 -11.90
C ASP A 815 -0.30 18.80 -10.69
N ILE A 816 -1.31 18.32 -9.94
CA ILE A 816 -1.75 18.98 -8.70
C ILE A 816 -0.63 18.96 -7.66
N PHE A 817 0.04 17.82 -7.48
CA PHE A 817 1.16 17.66 -6.55
C PHE A 817 2.28 18.65 -6.84
N VAL A 818 2.78 18.71 -8.09
CA VAL A 818 3.84 19.65 -8.48
C VAL A 818 3.38 21.09 -8.26
N SER A 819 2.09 21.39 -8.49
CA SER A 819 1.53 22.70 -8.17
C SER A 819 1.56 23.04 -6.69
N LYS A 820 0.99 22.18 -5.84
CA LYS A 820 0.92 22.41 -4.39
C LYS A 820 2.32 22.46 -3.79
N LEU A 821 3.21 21.53 -4.17
CA LEU A 821 4.61 21.50 -3.72
C LEU A 821 5.35 22.79 -4.10
N CYS A 822 5.19 23.27 -5.33
CA CYS A 822 5.79 24.54 -5.75
C CYS A 822 5.26 25.73 -4.95
N ASP A 823 3.94 25.81 -4.75
CA ASP A 823 3.33 26.87 -3.95
C ASP A 823 3.86 26.83 -2.50
N THR A 824 4.03 25.64 -1.90
CA THR A 824 4.62 25.47 -0.55
C THR A 824 6.09 25.88 -0.52
N ILE A 825 6.92 25.45 -1.48
CA ILE A 825 8.35 25.82 -1.57
C ILE A 825 8.49 27.34 -1.70
N PHE A 826 7.75 27.96 -2.61
CA PHE A 826 7.79 29.39 -2.82
C PHE A 826 7.39 30.15 -1.56
N THR A 827 6.27 29.75 -0.94
CA THR A 827 5.75 30.36 0.30
C THR A 827 6.77 30.25 1.45
N TYR A 828 7.44 29.11 1.58
CA TYR A 828 8.48 28.90 2.59
C TYR A 828 9.70 29.83 2.38
N TYR A 829 10.31 29.81 1.19
CA TYR A 829 11.50 30.63 0.92
C TYR A 829 11.21 32.13 0.95
N LYS A 830 10.00 32.55 0.53
CA LYS A 830 9.53 33.93 0.64
C LYS A 830 9.37 34.35 2.11
N SER A 831 8.77 33.50 2.95
CA SER A 831 8.62 33.75 4.39
C SER A 831 9.97 33.82 5.09
N LEU A 832 10.89 32.90 4.76
CA LEU A 832 12.24 32.88 5.30
C LEU A 832 13.01 34.16 4.95
N ALA A 833 12.90 34.63 3.71
CA ALA A 833 13.47 35.90 3.28
C ALA A 833 12.81 37.09 4.00
N ALA A 834 11.49 37.09 4.15
CA ALA A 834 10.74 38.15 4.82
C ALA A 834 11.11 38.27 6.30
N SER A 835 11.27 37.14 6.99
CA SER A 835 11.71 37.04 8.38
C SER A 835 13.16 37.53 8.54
N SER A 836 14.06 37.11 7.65
CA SER A 836 15.47 37.51 7.67
C SER A 836 15.71 39.00 7.42
N LEU A 837 14.77 39.66 6.73
CA LEU A 837 14.84 41.09 6.39
C LEU A 837 14.09 42.00 7.38
N LEU A 838 13.59 41.46 8.49
CA LEU A 838 13.05 42.27 9.59
C LEU A 838 14.18 42.95 10.37
N ASP A 839 13.90 44.15 10.89
CA ASP A 839 14.87 44.90 11.68
C ASP A 839 15.08 44.23 13.05
N SER A 840 16.33 43.97 13.41
CA SER A 840 16.69 43.36 14.70
C SER A 840 16.24 44.21 15.90
N SER A 841 16.19 45.54 15.75
CA SER A 841 15.70 46.45 16.80
C SER A 841 14.17 46.35 17.01
N PHE A 842 13.42 46.09 15.93
CA PHE A 842 11.99 45.80 15.99
C PHE A 842 11.74 44.45 16.68
N LEU A 843 12.49 43.40 16.32
CA LEU A 843 12.38 42.09 16.95
C LEU A 843 12.72 42.11 18.45
N PHE A 844 13.72 42.89 18.86
CA PHE A 844 14.10 43.06 20.26
C PHE A 844 13.02 43.81 21.08
N SER A 845 12.23 44.67 20.44
CA SER A 845 11.20 45.47 21.10
C SER A 845 9.89 44.72 21.34
N ILE A 846 9.73 43.51 20.80
CA ILE A 846 8.51 42.69 20.89
C ILE A 846 8.74 41.53 21.86
N GLU A 847 7.86 41.40 22.86
CA GLU A 847 7.94 40.36 23.91
C GLU A 847 7.85 38.92 23.36
N ASN A 848 7.28 38.71 22.16
CA ASN A 848 7.10 37.39 21.51
C ASN A 848 7.78 37.33 20.12
N GLY A 849 9.09 37.59 20.06
CA GLY A 849 9.87 37.55 18.80
C GLY A 849 9.83 36.20 18.04
N GLU A 850 9.55 35.09 18.74
CA GLU A 850 9.37 33.76 18.13
C GLU A 850 8.23 33.71 17.10
N LYS A 851 7.26 34.64 17.18
CA LYS A 851 6.13 34.75 16.24
C LYS A 851 6.56 35.04 14.81
N PHE A 852 7.71 35.68 14.63
CA PHE A 852 8.25 36.04 13.31
C PHE A 852 9.27 35.02 12.80
N SER A 853 9.54 33.95 13.55
CA SER A 853 10.46 32.88 13.16
C SER A 853 9.76 31.83 12.31
N VAL A 854 10.36 31.49 11.17
CA VAL A 854 9.85 30.44 10.28
C VAL A 854 10.46 29.09 10.68
N GLN A 855 9.61 28.07 10.84
CA GLN A 855 10.07 26.71 11.13
C GLN A 855 10.83 26.14 9.94
N PRO A 856 12.04 25.57 10.14
CA PRO A 856 12.85 25.08 9.03
C PRO A 856 12.21 23.85 8.38
N MET A 857 11.99 23.92 7.06
CA MET A 857 11.50 22.79 6.25
C MET A 857 12.66 22.17 5.46
N ARG A 858 12.55 20.85 5.17
CA ARG A 858 13.58 20.08 4.46
C ARG A 858 13.12 19.77 3.03
N PHE A 859 13.54 20.61 2.08
CA PHE A 859 13.28 20.40 0.65
C PHE A 859 14.48 19.83 -0.11
N THR A 860 15.65 19.79 0.51
CA THR A 860 16.93 19.49 -0.15
C THR A 860 16.92 18.16 -0.90
N ALA A 861 16.29 17.13 -0.33
CA ALA A 861 16.19 15.83 -0.98
C ALA A 861 15.35 15.90 -2.26
N LEU A 862 14.15 16.49 -2.18
CA LEU A 862 13.22 16.65 -3.31
C LEU A 862 13.81 17.53 -4.44
N LEU A 863 14.50 18.62 -4.10
CA LEU A 863 15.10 19.54 -5.07
C LEU A 863 16.27 18.93 -5.84
N LYS A 864 16.88 17.86 -5.31
CA LYS A 864 17.97 17.12 -5.97
C LYS A 864 17.48 15.99 -6.88
N MET A 865 16.20 15.62 -6.83
CA MET A 865 15.69 14.48 -7.57
C MET A 865 15.57 14.75 -9.08
N THR A 866 16.28 13.96 -9.88
CA THR A 866 16.26 14.05 -11.34
C THR A 866 15.61 12.84 -12.01
N ARG A 867 15.39 11.74 -11.28
CA ARG A 867 14.87 10.49 -11.83
C ARG A 867 13.81 9.86 -10.94
N VAL A 868 12.63 10.47 -10.91
CA VAL A 868 11.43 9.88 -10.28
C VAL A 868 10.83 8.86 -11.24
N LYS A 869 10.65 7.60 -10.82
CA LYS A 869 10.11 6.53 -11.68
C LYS A 869 8.61 6.37 -11.46
N LEU A 870 7.78 6.70 -12.43
CA LEU A 870 6.33 6.63 -12.28
C LEU A 870 5.69 6.09 -13.56
N LEU A 871 4.93 5.00 -13.44
CA LEU A 871 4.30 4.28 -14.56
C LEU A 871 5.27 3.97 -15.71
N GLY A 872 6.50 3.58 -15.37
CA GLY A 872 7.58 3.33 -16.35
C GLY A 872 8.23 4.58 -16.95
N ARG A 873 7.74 5.79 -16.62
CA ARG A 873 8.34 7.06 -17.05
C ARG A 873 9.43 7.47 -16.07
N THR A 874 10.49 8.11 -16.56
CA THR A 874 11.51 8.77 -15.72
C THR A 874 11.28 10.27 -15.75
N ILE A 875 10.79 10.82 -14.63
CA ILE A 875 10.40 12.22 -14.50
C ILE A 875 11.53 13.00 -13.81
N ASN A 876 11.96 14.09 -14.43
CA ASN A 876 12.91 15.02 -13.85
C ASN A 876 12.19 16.06 -12.98
N LEU A 877 11.95 15.71 -11.72
CA LEU A 877 11.24 16.58 -10.76
C LEU A 877 11.95 17.92 -10.57
N ARG A 878 13.28 17.94 -10.48
CA ARG A 878 14.08 19.16 -10.38
C ARG A 878 13.79 20.13 -11.54
N SER A 879 13.73 19.64 -12.77
CA SER A 879 13.43 20.46 -13.95
C SER A 879 11.99 20.99 -13.94
N LEU A 880 11.02 20.18 -13.49
CA LEU A 880 9.62 20.60 -13.38
C LEU A 880 9.44 21.68 -12.32
N ILE A 881 10.06 21.51 -11.16
CA ILE A 881 10.07 22.52 -10.09
C ILE A 881 10.72 23.80 -10.60
N ALA A 882 11.90 23.72 -11.23
CA ALA A 882 12.59 24.89 -11.77
C ALA A 882 11.74 25.66 -12.79
N GLY A 883 11.13 24.97 -13.75
CA GLY A 883 10.25 25.59 -14.75
C GLY A 883 9.03 26.28 -14.13
N LYS A 884 8.41 25.67 -13.11
CA LYS A 884 7.26 26.25 -12.42
C LYS A 884 7.65 27.40 -11.49
N MET A 885 8.79 27.31 -10.81
CA MET A 885 9.37 28.42 -10.03
C MET A 885 9.62 29.64 -10.91
N ASN A 886 10.25 29.45 -12.08
CA ASN A 886 10.47 30.51 -13.06
C ASN A 886 9.18 31.27 -13.44
N LYS A 887 8.05 30.55 -13.54
CA LYS A 887 6.73 31.15 -13.79
C LYS A 887 6.19 31.90 -12.56
N ILE A 888 6.23 31.28 -11.38
CA ILE A 888 5.73 31.89 -10.14
C ILE A 888 6.48 33.19 -9.79
N PHE A 889 7.81 33.23 -9.96
CA PHE A 889 8.58 34.46 -9.73
C PHE A 889 8.17 35.59 -10.68
N ARG A 890 7.94 35.29 -11.97
CA ARG A 890 7.45 36.28 -12.94
C ARG A 890 6.05 36.77 -12.60
N GLU A 891 5.13 35.86 -12.31
CA GLU A 891 3.77 36.20 -11.85
C GLU A 891 3.78 37.05 -10.57
N ASN A 892 4.72 36.78 -9.64
CA ASN A 892 4.84 37.60 -8.44
C ASN A 892 5.40 38.99 -8.72
N ILE A 893 6.40 39.14 -9.61
CA ILE A 893 6.90 40.46 -10.04
C ILE A 893 5.81 41.25 -10.73
N GLU A 894 5.07 40.62 -11.65
CA GLU A 894 3.94 41.22 -12.36
C GLU A 894 2.89 41.76 -11.38
N PHE A 895 2.49 40.93 -10.41
CA PHE A 895 1.58 41.35 -9.34
C PHE A 895 2.11 42.55 -8.54
N LEU A 896 3.40 42.59 -8.21
CA LEU A 896 3.99 43.70 -7.47
C LEU A 896 3.94 45.01 -8.28
N PHE A 897 4.13 44.94 -9.60
CA PHE A 897 3.98 46.09 -10.50
C PHE A 897 2.53 46.54 -10.63
N ASP A 898 1.59 45.63 -10.89
CA ASP A 898 0.15 45.95 -10.93
C ASP A 898 -0.32 46.60 -9.62
N ARG A 899 0.18 46.12 -8.48
CA ARG A 899 -0.10 46.70 -7.17
C ARG A 899 0.42 48.13 -7.07
N PHE A 900 1.66 48.39 -7.48
CA PHE A 900 2.23 49.74 -7.48
C PHE A 900 1.44 50.68 -8.41
N GLU A 901 1.01 50.18 -9.57
CA GLU A 901 0.19 50.94 -10.53
C GLU A 901 -1.19 51.34 -9.99
N SER A 902 -1.71 50.59 -9.03
CA SER A 902 -2.96 50.93 -8.31
C SER A 902 -2.80 51.93 -7.16
N GLN A 903 -1.56 52.25 -6.77
CA GLN A 903 -1.24 53.08 -5.59
C GLN A 903 -0.62 54.43 -5.99
N ASP A 904 -0.31 55.28 -4.99
CA ASP A 904 0.38 56.55 -5.22
C ASP A 904 1.91 56.38 -5.24
N LEU A 905 2.61 57.43 -5.67
CA LEU A 905 4.07 57.41 -5.78
C LEU A 905 4.78 57.10 -4.44
N CYS A 906 4.13 57.34 -3.30
CA CYS A 906 4.68 57.03 -1.97
C CYS A 906 4.88 55.52 -1.76
N ALA A 907 4.11 54.67 -2.46
CA ALA A 907 4.21 53.21 -2.38
C ALA A 907 5.50 52.63 -2.98
N ILE A 908 6.35 53.44 -3.61
CA ILE A 908 7.59 52.95 -4.22
C ILE A 908 8.56 52.32 -3.20
N VAL A 909 8.52 52.77 -1.94
CA VAL A 909 9.31 52.20 -0.84
C VAL A 909 8.79 50.80 -0.46
N GLU A 910 7.47 50.59 -0.50
CA GLU A 910 6.85 49.28 -0.31
C GLU A 910 7.25 48.34 -1.46
N LEU A 911 7.19 48.81 -2.71
CA LEU A 911 7.62 48.04 -3.88
C LEU A 911 9.10 47.62 -3.78
N GLU A 912 10.02 48.54 -3.44
CA GLU A 912 11.44 48.20 -3.26
C GLU A 912 11.62 47.12 -2.19
N LYS A 913 10.94 47.25 -1.04
CA LYS A 913 11.03 46.27 0.05
C LYS A 913 10.51 44.90 -0.38
N LEU A 914 9.37 44.83 -1.05
CA LEU A 914 8.77 43.57 -1.52
C LEU A 914 9.63 42.88 -2.59
N LEU A 915 10.21 43.66 -3.52
CA LEU A 915 11.16 43.15 -4.51
C LEU A 915 12.45 42.64 -3.87
N ASN A 916 12.98 43.31 -2.84
CA ASN A 916 14.15 42.84 -2.09
C ASN A 916 13.86 41.52 -1.37
N ILE A 917 12.67 41.35 -0.78
CA ILE A 917 12.24 40.08 -0.18
C ILE A 917 12.19 38.98 -1.24
N LEU A 918 11.61 39.28 -2.41
CA LEU A 918 11.52 38.32 -3.51
C LEU A 918 12.91 37.94 -4.05
N GLN A 919 13.82 38.91 -4.18
CA GLN A 919 15.20 38.69 -4.62
C GLN A 919 15.98 37.80 -3.64
N LEU A 920 15.86 38.04 -2.32
CA LEU A 920 16.51 37.19 -1.33
C LEU A 920 15.92 35.76 -1.34
N GLY A 921 14.60 35.62 -1.49
CA GLY A 921 13.95 34.32 -1.66
C GLY A 921 14.45 33.56 -2.89
N HIS A 922 14.64 34.27 -4.01
CA HIS A 922 15.24 33.74 -5.23
C HIS A 922 16.69 33.29 -5.01
N GLU A 923 17.51 34.09 -4.31
CA GLU A 923 18.91 33.76 -4.03
C GLU A 923 19.03 32.49 -3.17
N LEU A 924 18.20 32.36 -2.13
CA LEU A 924 18.18 31.19 -1.25
C LEU A 924 17.82 29.92 -2.04
N LEU A 925 16.80 30.00 -2.90
CA LEU A 925 16.35 28.86 -3.70
C LEU A 925 17.32 28.50 -4.84
N SER A 926 17.98 29.49 -5.44
CA SER A 926 18.96 29.31 -6.52
C SER A 926 20.20 28.51 -6.11
N ARG A 927 20.42 28.32 -4.80
CA ARG A 927 21.49 27.47 -4.26
C ARG A 927 21.24 25.98 -4.54
N ASP A 928 19.97 25.57 -4.52
CA ASP A 928 19.58 24.17 -4.66
C ASP A 928 19.08 23.83 -6.08
N ILE A 929 18.44 24.78 -6.77
CA ILE A 929 17.91 24.59 -8.12
C ILE A 929 18.42 25.63 -9.12
N SER A 930 18.55 25.21 -10.38
CA SER A 930 18.93 26.10 -11.48
C SER A 930 17.69 26.82 -12.03
N ILE A 931 17.47 28.06 -11.60
CA ILE A 931 16.41 28.96 -12.09
C ILE A 931 17.03 30.17 -12.81
N ASP A 932 16.24 30.89 -13.62
CA ASP A 932 16.76 32.03 -14.37
C ASP A 932 17.25 33.12 -13.41
N SER A 933 18.22 33.93 -13.83
CA SER A 933 18.70 35.03 -12.98
C SER A 933 17.57 36.02 -12.66
N PHE A 934 17.47 36.46 -11.40
CA PHE A 934 16.45 37.42 -10.98
C PHE A 934 16.49 38.72 -11.79
N SER A 935 17.70 39.19 -12.15
CA SER A 935 17.89 40.36 -13.00
C SER A 935 17.26 40.20 -14.38
N LEU A 936 17.30 39.00 -14.97
CA LEU A 936 16.67 38.73 -16.25
C LEU A 936 15.15 38.77 -16.12
N MET A 937 14.59 38.08 -15.11
CA MET A 937 13.15 38.10 -14.83
C MET A 937 12.63 39.52 -14.58
N LEU A 938 13.35 40.31 -13.79
CA LEU A 938 12.97 41.70 -13.49
C LEU A 938 13.01 42.58 -14.75
N ASN A 939 14.06 42.48 -15.58
CA ASN A 939 14.15 43.24 -16.82
C ASN A 939 13.09 42.82 -17.84
N GLU A 940 12.70 41.54 -17.84
CA GLU A 940 11.61 41.02 -18.66
C GLU A 940 10.28 41.68 -18.30
N MET A 941 9.92 41.67 -17.01
CA MET A 941 8.66 42.27 -16.52
C MET A 941 8.68 43.80 -16.56
N GLN A 942 9.86 44.44 -16.54
CA GLN A 942 10.01 45.89 -16.75
C GLN A 942 9.90 46.31 -18.23
N GLU A 943 9.75 45.37 -19.16
CA GLU A 943 9.77 45.59 -20.62
C GLU A 943 11.09 46.19 -21.13
N ASN A 944 12.20 45.84 -20.44
CA ASN A 944 13.54 46.40 -20.64
C ASN A 944 14.48 45.47 -21.44
N ILE A 945 13.96 44.45 -22.10
CA ILE A 945 14.79 43.42 -22.76
C ILE A 945 15.43 43.93 -24.06
N SER A 946 14.70 44.76 -24.82
CA SER A 946 15.23 45.31 -26.08
C SER A 946 16.37 46.30 -25.80
N ILE A 947 17.49 46.19 -26.52
CA ILE A 947 18.66 47.08 -26.41
C ILE A 947 18.28 48.56 -26.62
N VAL A 948 17.19 48.83 -27.35
CA VAL A 948 16.73 50.18 -27.69
C VAL A 948 15.69 50.73 -26.69
N SER A 949 15.20 49.90 -25.76
CA SER A 949 14.27 50.35 -24.72
C SER A 949 15.02 51.09 -23.62
N TYR A 950 14.73 52.39 -23.48
CA TYR A 950 15.20 53.27 -22.41
C TYR A 950 14.05 53.69 -21.47
N SER A 951 12.80 53.33 -21.79
CA SER A 951 11.60 53.59 -21.00
C SER A 951 11.09 52.27 -20.43
N SER A 952 11.29 52.05 -19.13
CA SER A 952 10.72 50.88 -18.45
C SER A 952 9.26 51.13 -18.09
N ARG A 953 8.48 50.05 -17.94
CA ARG A 953 7.11 50.08 -17.38
C ARG A 953 7.05 50.94 -16.11
N LEU A 954 7.99 50.70 -15.19
CA LEU A 954 8.10 51.45 -13.93
C LEU A 954 8.43 52.94 -14.15
N ALA A 955 9.31 53.29 -15.08
CA ALA A 955 9.66 54.68 -15.37
C ALA A 955 8.46 55.45 -15.93
N SER A 956 7.72 54.83 -16.85
CA SER A 956 6.50 55.38 -17.44
C SER A 956 5.41 55.58 -16.38
N GLN A 957 5.24 54.61 -15.46
CA GLN A 957 4.27 54.73 -14.38
C GLN A 957 4.65 55.84 -13.38
N ILE A 958 5.92 55.92 -12.97
CA ILE A 958 6.41 56.98 -12.10
C ILE A 958 6.17 58.35 -12.74
N TRP A 959 6.46 58.48 -14.05
CA TRP A 959 6.21 59.71 -14.79
C TRP A 959 4.71 60.08 -14.81
N SER A 960 3.83 59.10 -15.07
CA SER A 960 2.38 59.27 -15.06
C SER A 960 1.88 59.77 -13.69
N GLU A 961 2.25 59.09 -12.60
CA GLU A 961 1.89 59.52 -11.24
C GLU A 961 2.50 60.87 -10.86
N MET A 962 3.71 61.18 -11.36
CA MET A 962 4.33 62.49 -11.17
C MET A 962 3.49 63.61 -11.79
N GLN A 963 3.03 63.40 -13.03
CA GLN A 963 2.23 64.38 -13.77
C GLN A 963 0.80 64.52 -13.22
N VAL A 964 0.19 63.41 -12.83
CA VAL A 964 -1.23 63.32 -12.50
C VAL A 964 -1.52 63.62 -11.02
N ASP A 965 -0.68 63.15 -10.09
CA ASP A 965 -0.92 63.28 -8.64
C ASP A 965 0.17 64.10 -7.92
N PHE A 966 1.46 63.77 -8.10
CA PHE A 966 2.53 64.36 -7.29
C PHE A 966 2.68 65.87 -7.50
N LEU A 967 2.92 66.32 -8.74
CA LEU A 967 3.17 67.74 -9.05
C LEU A 967 1.96 68.64 -8.74
N PRO A 968 0.69 68.23 -8.99
CA PRO A 968 -0.47 69.05 -8.66
C PRO A 968 -0.82 69.10 -7.16
N ASN A 969 -0.62 68.00 -6.42
CA ASN A 969 -1.24 67.82 -5.09
C ASN A 969 -0.26 67.89 -3.91
N PHE A 970 1.05 67.85 -4.12
CA PHE A 970 2.05 67.86 -3.04
C PHE A 970 2.73 69.23 -2.87
N THR A 971 3.04 69.58 -1.63
CA THR A 971 3.76 70.82 -1.26
C THR A 971 5.04 70.49 -0.50
N LEU A 972 6.14 71.16 -0.85
CA LEU A 972 7.43 70.99 -0.19
C LEU A 972 7.48 71.74 1.14
N CYS A 973 7.77 71.03 2.22
CA CYS A 973 8.15 71.64 3.49
C CYS A 973 9.68 71.77 3.58
N ASN A 974 10.20 73.00 3.43
CA ASN A 974 11.64 73.27 3.45
C ASN A 974 12.32 72.89 4.78
N THR A 975 11.60 72.89 5.91
CA THR A 975 12.17 72.54 7.22
C THR A 975 12.41 71.03 7.36
N THR A 976 11.47 70.20 6.88
CA THR A 976 11.55 68.74 7.01
C THR A 976 12.12 68.06 5.76
N GLN A 977 12.31 68.81 4.67
CA GLN A 977 12.72 68.30 3.35
C GLN A 977 11.80 67.16 2.87
N ARG A 978 10.51 67.31 3.12
CA ARG A 978 9.46 66.34 2.75
C ARG A 978 8.33 67.04 2.01
N TYR A 979 7.79 66.35 1.01
CA TYR A 979 6.58 66.71 0.31
C TYR A 979 5.37 66.10 1.02
N VAL A 980 4.36 66.91 1.32
CA VAL A 980 3.12 66.47 1.98
C VAL A 980 1.92 66.91 1.14
N ARG A 981 0.87 66.08 1.11
CA ARG A 981 -0.37 66.38 0.38
C ARG A 981 -1.00 67.69 0.88
N SER A 982 -1.37 68.56 -0.05
CA SER A 982 -1.98 69.86 0.22
C SER A 982 -3.40 69.69 0.74
N SER A 983 -3.74 70.34 1.86
CA SER A 983 -5.11 70.35 2.40
C SER A 983 -6.06 71.33 1.69
N LYS A 984 -5.55 72.16 0.77
CA LYS A 984 -6.29 73.25 0.13
C LYS A 984 -6.94 72.87 -1.21
N ILE A 985 -6.60 71.71 -1.76
CA ILE A 985 -7.09 71.21 -3.06
C ILE A 985 -7.89 69.93 -2.77
N PRO A 986 -9.19 69.84 -3.15
CA PRO A 986 -9.92 68.59 -3.02
C PRO A 986 -9.21 67.52 -3.86
N PRO A 987 -9.01 66.29 -3.36
CA PRO A 987 -8.40 65.24 -4.16
C PRO A 987 -9.26 65.04 -5.41
N ALA A 988 -8.70 65.30 -6.58
CA ALA A 988 -9.35 64.91 -7.82
C ALA A 988 -9.57 63.39 -7.73
N SER A 989 -10.82 62.93 -7.81
CA SER A 989 -11.15 61.50 -7.75
C SER A 989 -10.70 60.83 -9.04
N LEU A 990 -9.41 60.55 -9.16
CA LEU A 990 -8.89 59.68 -10.20
C LEU A 990 -9.40 58.27 -9.90
N GLN A 991 -10.16 57.69 -10.84
CA GLN A 991 -10.45 56.26 -10.82
C GLN A 991 -9.13 55.52 -11.05
N LYS A 992 -8.44 55.21 -9.95
CA LYS A 992 -7.30 54.28 -10.00
C LYS A 992 -7.82 52.86 -10.28
N PRO A 993 -7.04 52.03 -10.99
CA PRO A 993 -7.38 50.62 -11.12
C PRO A 993 -7.50 50.00 -9.73
N THR A 994 -8.47 49.09 -9.57
CA THR A 994 -8.66 48.37 -8.31
C THR A 994 -7.42 47.54 -8.01
N ILE A 995 -7.00 47.52 -6.73
CA ILE A 995 -5.87 46.71 -6.28
C ILE A 995 -6.10 45.26 -6.73
N PRO A 996 -5.13 44.62 -7.42
CA PRO A 996 -5.27 43.25 -7.89
C PRO A 996 -5.50 42.30 -6.71
N HIS A 997 -6.48 41.41 -6.84
CA HIS A 997 -6.68 40.32 -5.87
C HIS A 997 -5.56 39.29 -6.08
N ALA A 998 -4.75 39.04 -5.07
CA ALA A 998 -3.63 38.11 -5.16
C ALA A 998 -3.62 37.07 -4.06
N LYS A 999 -2.96 35.94 -4.36
CA LYS A 999 -2.64 34.91 -3.37
C LYS A 999 -1.89 35.55 -2.20
N PRO A 1000 -2.23 35.27 -0.93
CA PRO A 1000 -1.52 35.80 0.23
C PRO A 1000 0.00 35.55 0.20
N SER A 1001 0.44 34.44 -0.40
CA SER A 1001 1.85 34.09 -0.62
C SER A 1001 2.62 35.10 -1.48
N PHE A 1002 1.95 35.92 -2.28
CA PHE A 1002 2.57 36.91 -3.16
C PHE A 1002 3.04 38.18 -2.43
N TYR A 1003 2.66 38.35 -1.16
CA TYR A 1003 3.11 39.45 -0.30
C TYR A 1003 4.41 39.07 0.45
N CYS A 1004 4.34 38.80 1.76
CA CYS A 1004 5.49 38.43 2.60
C CYS A 1004 5.48 36.95 3.02
N GLY A 1005 4.65 36.12 2.37
CA GLY A 1005 4.76 34.66 2.44
C GLY A 1005 3.75 33.89 3.29
N THR A 1006 2.66 34.47 3.78
CA THR A 1006 1.66 33.74 4.62
C THR A 1006 0.22 34.19 4.29
N GLN A 1007 -0.84 33.34 4.23
CA GLN A 1007 -1.40 32.35 5.18
C GLN A 1007 -1.81 31.01 4.51
N VAL A 1008 -1.84 29.92 5.28
CA VAL A 1008 -2.58 28.69 4.96
C VAL A 1008 -3.96 28.82 5.63
N GLU A 1009 -5.01 29.07 4.84
CA GLU A 1009 -6.39 28.93 5.30
C GLU A 1009 -6.66 27.45 5.59
N ASN A 1010 -6.56 27.02 6.86
CA ASN A 1010 -7.19 25.78 7.31
C ASN A 1010 -7.79 25.99 8.71
N HIS A 1011 -9.10 26.20 8.74
CA HIS A 1011 -9.91 26.55 9.90
C HIS A 1011 -10.10 25.43 10.95
N LEU A 1012 -9.24 24.40 11.00
CA LEU A 1012 -9.53 23.18 11.77
C LEU A 1012 -8.50 22.74 12.82
N PHE A 1013 -7.38 23.45 13.01
CA PHE A 1013 -6.50 23.18 14.16
C PHE A 1013 -5.90 24.47 14.73
N ASN A 1014 -6.07 24.66 16.04
CA ASN A 1014 -5.66 25.84 16.83
C ASN A 1014 -4.13 26.02 16.99
N ILE A 1015 -3.30 25.69 15.99
CA ILE A 1015 -1.82 25.81 16.07
C ILE A 1015 -1.24 26.73 14.97
N LEU A 1016 -2.05 27.50 14.23
CA LEU A 1016 -1.58 28.38 13.15
C LEU A 1016 -1.92 29.87 13.32
N SER A 1017 -1.90 30.40 14.55
CA SER A 1017 -2.11 31.85 14.79
C SER A 1017 -0.88 32.73 14.52
N TYR A 1018 0.17 32.21 13.87
CA TYR A 1018 1.45 32.93 13.66
C TYR A 1018 1.57 33.59 12.27
N ALA A 1019 0.61 33.35 11.37
CA ALA A 1019 0.77 33.62 9.95
C ALA A 1019 0.35 35.04 9.50
N ASP A 1020 -0.52 35.75 10.22
CA ASP A 1020 -0.89 37.14 9.89
C ASP A 1020 0.20 38.17 10.29
N ASP A 1021 1.20 37.73 11.05
CA ASP A 1021 2.12 38.63 11.74
C ASP A 1021 3.19 39.23 10.78
N LEU A 1022 3.72 38.46 9.81
CA LEU A 1022 4.75 38.93 8.87
C LEU A 1022 4.23 39.97 7.87
N ASN A 1023 3.07 39.70 7.25
CA ASN A 1023 2.43 40.66 6.35
C ASN A 1023 2.06 41.94 7.11
N SER A 1024 1.52 41.82 8.33
CA SER A 1024 1.20 42.96 9.20
C SER A 1024 2.43 43.78 9.59
N ALA A 1025 3.56 43.13 9.90
CA ALA A 1025 4.82 43.81 10.23
C ALA A 1025 5.37 44.63 9.05
N HIS A 1026 5.48 44.01 7.86
CA HIS A 1026 5.96 44.71 6.66
C HIS A 1026 4.96 45.78 6.18
N GLN A 1027 3.66 45.56 6.35
CA GLN A 1027 2.65 46.59 6.07
C GLN A 1027 2.75 47.77 7.05
N SER A 1028 3.04 47.50 8.33
CA SER A 1028 3.26 48.55 9.33
C SER A 1028 4.48 49.40 8.98
N PHE A 1029 5.54 48.79 8.45
CA PHE A 1029 6.68 49.51 7.88
C PHE A 1029 6.27 50.38 6.68
N ALA A 1030 5.52 49.83 5.72
CA ALA A 1030 5.05 50.59 4.55
C ALA A 1030 4.19 51.81 4.95
N ARG A 1031 3.35 51.69 5.98
CA ARG A 1031 2.53 52.80 6.51
C ARG A 1031 3.35 53.97 7.04
N LEU A 1032 4.58 53.74 7.51
CA LEU A 1032 5.46 54.84 7.95
C LEU A 1032 5.88 55.75 6.77
N HIS A 1033 5.82 55.23 5.54
CA HIS A 1033 6.28 55.90 4.32
C HIS A 1033 5.15 56.35 3.39
N SER A 1034 3.88 56.12 3.71
CA SER A 1034 2.74 56.50 2.86
C SER A 1034 2.32 57.97 3.00
N GLY A 1035 2.55 58.59 4.16
CA GLY A 1035 2.05 59.93 4.47
C GLY A 1035 2.86 61.11 3.89
N PHE A 1036 4.01 60.85 3.26
CA PHE A 1036 4.88 61.88 2.68
C PHE A 1036 5.72 61.31 1.55
N PHE A 1037 6.30 62.18 0.73
CA PHE A 1037 7.34 61.82 -0.24
C PHE A 1037 8.64 62.58 0.09
N GLY A 1038 9.77 61.89 0.20
CA GLY A 1038 11.05 62.49 0.59
C GLY A 1038 12.27 61.69 0.16
N MET A 1039 13.40 61.89 0.86
CA MET A 1039 14.67 61.22 0.53
C MET A 1039 14.57 59.69 0.39
N PRO A 1040 13.90 58.93 1.27
CA PRO A 1040 13.77 57.47 1.13
C PRO A 1040 13.14 57.08 -0.21
N HIS A 1041 12.06 57.76 -0.61
CA HIS A 1041 11.37 57.52 -1.87
C HIS A 1041 12.24 57.86 -3.08
N MET A 1042 12.97 58.98 -3.04
CA MET A 1042 13.91 59.35 -4.11
C MET A 1042 15.00 58.30 -4.29
N PHE A 1043 15.55 57.77 -3.19
CA PHE A 1043 16.52 56.67 -3.27
C PHE A 1043 15.90 55.40 -3.87
N SER A 1044 14.67 55.05 -3.49
CA SER A 1044 13.95 53.92 -4.09
C SER A 1044 13.74 54.09 -5.60
N VAL A 1045 13.36 55.30 -6.06
CA VAL A 1045 13.23 55.62 -7.50
C VAL A 1045 14.56 55.37 -8.23
N VAL A 1046 15.66 55.90 -7.68
CA VAL A 1046 16.98 55.78 -8.31
C VAL A 1046 17.45 54.32 -8.37
N ARG A 1047 17.23 53.55 -7.30
CA ARG A 1047 17.64 52.13 -7.23
C ARG A 1047 16.83 51.25 -8.19
N LEU A 1048 15.51 51.41 -8.23
CA LEU A 1048 14.64 50.56 -9.05
C LEU A 1048 14.73 50.87 -10.56
N LEU A 1049 14.93 52.14 -10.94
CA LEU A 1049 15.10 52.53 -12.35
C LEU A 1049 16.51 52.29 -12.88
N GLY A 1050 17.50 52.28 -11.99
CA GLY A 1050 18.91 52.11 -12.34
C GLY A 1050 19.45 53.18 -13.31
N SER A 1051 20.64 52.95 -13.84
CA SER A 1051 21.29 53.88 -14.78
C SER A 1051 20.63 53.93 -16.16
N ARG A 1052 19.77 52.95 -16.49
CA ARG A 1052 19.19 52.77 -17.82
C ARG A 1052 17.94 53.60 -18.06
N SER A 1053 16.97 53.55 -17.14
CA SER A 1053 15.68 54.23 -17.31
C SER A 1053 15.62 55.60 -16.62
N LEU A 1054 16.52 55.88 -15.68
CA LEU A 1054 16.57 57.16 -14.97
C LEU A 1054 16.81 58.37 -15.89
N PRO A 1055 17.74 58.34 -16.88
CA PRO A 1055 17.95 59.48 -17.78
C PRO A 1055 16.70 59.84 -18.58
N TRP A 1056 15.90 58.83 -18.96
CA TRP A 1056 14.64 59.04 -19.68
C TRP A 1056 13.62 59.77 -18.81
N LEU A 1057 13.46 59.36 -17.54
CA LEU A 1057 12.55 60.04 -16.59
C LEU A 1057 12.97 61.50 -16.35
N ILE A 1058 14.28 61.77 -16.20
CA ILE A 1058 14.80 63.14 -16.05
C ILE A 1058 14.47 63.98 -17.29
N ARG A 1059 14.64 63.42 -18.49
CA ARG A 1059 14.29 64.11 -19.74
C ARG A 1059 12.80 64.42 -19.81
N ALA A 1060 11.92 63.48 -19.47
CA ALA A 1060 10.48 63.70 -19.44
C ALA A 1060 10.07 64.83 -18.48
N LEU A 1061 10.69 64.88 -17.30
CA LEU A 1061 10.51 65.98 -16.33
C LEU A 1061 10.97 67.33 -16.89
N LEU A 1062 12.16 67.39 -17.50
CA LEU A 1062 12.68 68.62 -18.12
C LEU A 1062 11.79 69.11 -19.27
N ASP A 1063 11.33 68.21 -20.12
CA ASP A 1063 10.42 68.53 -21.23
C ASP A 1063 9.08 69.07 -20.70
N HIS A 1064 8.54 68.51 -19.61
CA HIS A 1064 7.33 69.04 -18.98
C HIS A 1064 7.52 70.43 -18.36
N VAL A 1065 8.65 70.66 -17.67
CA VAL A 1065 9.00 71.98 -17.14
C VAL A 1065 9.12 72.97 -18.29
N SER A 1066 9.82 72.61 -19.36
CA SER A 1066 9.95 73.45 -20.56
C SER A 1066 8.57 73.78 -21.15
N ASN A 1067 7.68 72.79 -21.31
CA ASN A 1067 6.33 73.00 -21.84
C ASN A 1067 5.48 73.92 -20.94
N LYS A 1068 5.58 73.78 -19.62
CA LYS A 1068 4.87 74.66 -18.68
C LYS A 1068 5.42 76.09 -18.74
N VAL A 1069 6.74 76.26 -18.76
CA VAL A 1069 7.39 77.58 -18.83
C VAL A 1069 7.11 78.27 -20.17
N CYS A 1070 7.21 77.56 -21.31
CA CYS A 1070 6.88 78.08 -22.63
C CYS A 1070 5.39 78.37 -22.82
N GLY A 1071 4.49 77.74 -22.07
CA GLY A 1071 3.04 78.00 -22.11
C GLY A 1071 2.59 79.20 -21.26
N PHE A 1072 3.49 79.81 -20.47
CA PHE A 1072 3.25 81.04 -19.70
C PHE A 1072 3.75 82.31 -20.42
N VAL A 1073 4.47 82.15 -21.53
CA VAL A 1073 4.83 83.23 -22.49
C VAL A 1073 3.82 83.20 -23.62
#